data_AF-A0A0D6EKF5-F1
#
_entry.id   AF-A0A0D6EKF5-F1
#
_cell.length_a   1.000
_cell.length_b   1.000
_cell.length_c   1.000
_cell.angle_alpha   90.00
_cell.angle_beta   90.00
_cell.angle_gamma   90.00
#
_symmetry.space_group_name_H-M   'P 1'
#
loop_
_entity.id
_entity.type
_entity.pdbx_description
1 polymer ?
#
loop_
_entity_poly.entity_id
_entity_poly.type
_entity_poly.pdbx_seq_one_letter_code
_entity_poly.pdbx_strand_id
1 'polypeptide(L)'
;MSGPPQVIYAHLKYQWATGAREETLAFLREFTGKLSADLGIHPDGEQAANSDVINSGRKAEYTRLLARCHYKLGEWQSAMQEDWGSDVIPDILRSYLLATSLDPTWYKAWHAWALANSEVVSHFAKAQGEQDPTKPQAYSVHLVPSVQAFFRSIALSPGNSLQDTLRLLTLWFKYGHVPEVSSAIMEGFRTVSVDTWLEVIPQLIARIHAPDANVRKLIQHVLTDVGRAHPQALVYPLTVASKYPSENRRRAALSIMNKMRDHSASLVEQAVLVSQELIRVAILWHELWHEGLEEASRLFYGDHNIEAMFATLEPLHDMLEKGPETLREISFAQTFGRDLADARESCRRYRQYGEINDLNHAWDLYYQVFRKINKNLPTLTLLELQYVSPKLLSAKDLDLAIPGTYQTGKRIIRIGSFGPTLEVFTSKQRPRKLRIYGSDGIEYNFLLKGHEDLRQDERVMQLFGLVNTLLQKDPETFKRHLTIVKYPVIPLSPNSGLLGWVNSTDTLHVLIKNYRDSRKILLNIEHRLILQGFQSSLSHFCQMAPDFEHLCLMQKLEVFEYSLDNTTGQDFYRVLWLKSRNSEAWLDRRSNYCRTLAVMSMVGHILGLGDRHPSNLLMDRVSGRIVHVDFGDCFEVAMQREKHPEKVPFRLTRMLTSAMEVSGIEGTFKITCQHTMRVLRENKESIIAVLEAFVHDPLINWRLVQGGRQVGHQNAARGGENAAAGARRPRGDETNIHDDDAVGQINARAVQVVERVQQKLTGRDFKPTVVLSINDQVDKLIAQATSLENLSQCFIGWCPFW
;
A
#
# COMPACT_ATOMS: atom_id res chain seq x y z
N MET A 1 31.96 -9.53 -40.48
CA MET A 1 31.28 -10.83 -40.31
C MET A 1 30.33 -11.06 -41.48
N SER A 2 30.47 -12.14 -42.23
CA SER A 2 29.63 -12.44 -43.41
C SER A 2 28.61 -13.53 -43.04
N GLY A 3 27.36 -13.14 -42.81
CA GLY A 3 26.26 -14.04 -42.44
C GLY A 3 24.91 -13.31 -42.50
N PRO A 4 23.77 -14.02 -42.36
CA PRO A 4 22.46 -13.39 -42.38
C PRO A 4 22.34 -12.31 -41.28
N PRO A 5 21.73 -11.13 -41.57
CA PRO A 5 21.66 -10.01 -40.62
C PRO A 5 21.10 -10.38 -39.23
N GLN A 6 20.11 -11.27 -39.19
CA GLN A 6 19.51 -11.74 -37.93
C GLN A 6 20.48 -12.61 -37.10
N VAL A 7 21.33 -13.39 -37.75
CA VAL A 7 22.35 -14.24 -37.09
C VAL A 7 23.46 -13.38 -36.52
N ILE A 8 23.90 -12.36 -37.27
CA ILE A 8 24.88 -11.38 -36.79
C ILE A 8 24.33 -10.67 -35.54
N TYR A 9 23.08 -10.20 -35.58
CA TYR A 9 22.43 -9.59 -34.41
C TYR A 9 22.33 -10.54 -33.21
N ALA A 10 22.02 -11.82 -33.44
CA ALA A 10 21.98 -12.82 -32.37
C ALA A 10 23.37 -13.07 -31.76
N HIS A 11 24.41 -13.13 -32.59
CA HIS A 11 25.79 -13.29 -32.16
C HIS A 11 26.27 -12.09 -31.34
N LEU A 12 25.97 -10.86 -31.76
CA LEU A 12 26.29 -9.66 -30.98
C LEU A 12 25.63 -9.68 -29.60
N LYS A 13 24.36 -10.10 -29.50
CA LYS A 13 23.72 -10.26 -28.18
C LYS A 13 24.40 -11.30 -27.30
N TYR A 14 24.88 -12.40 -27.89
CA TYR A 14 25.64 -13.42 -27.17
C TYR A 14 26.99 -12.86 -26.69
N GLN A 15 27.74 -12.17 -27.56
CA GLN A 15 29.02 -11.54 -27.20
C GLN A 15 28.88 -10.50 -26.08
N TRP A 16 27.81 -9.70 -26.11
CA TRP A 16 27.46 -8.78 -25.03
C TRP A 16 27.23 -9.52 -23.70
N ALA A 17 26.47 -10.61 -23.74
CA ALA A 17 26.18 -11.43 -22.55
C ALA A 17 27.43 -12.13 -22.00
N THR A 18 28.40 -12.49 -22.85
CA THR A 18 29.67 -13.10 -22.44
C THR A 18 30.71 -12.10 -21.93
N GLY A 19 30.45 -10.79 -22.02
CA GLY A 19 31.26 -9.74 -21.37
C GLY A 19 32.12 -8.86 -22.29
N ALA A 20 32.16 -9.11 -23.61
CA ALA A 20 32.94 -8.32 -24.56
C ALA A 20 32.22 -7.01 -24.96
N ARG A 21 31.87 -6.16 -23.98
CA ARG A 21 30.86 -5.10 -24.15
C ARG A 21 31.29 -3.96 -25.10
N GLU A 22 32.52 -3.46 -24.98
CA GLU A 22 33.02 -2.34 -25.80
C GLU A 22 33.14 -2.71 -27.28
N GLU A 23 33.80 -3.85 -27.57
CA GLU A 23 33.95 -4.37 -28.93
C GLU A 23 32.59 -4.63 -29.58
N THR A 24 31.68 -5.27 -28.84
CA THR A 24 30.34 -5.58 -29.33
C THR A 24 29.55 -4.31 -29.67
N LEU A 25 29.72 -3.23 -28.91
CA LEU A 25 29.05 -1.95 -29.17
C LEU A 25 29.60 -1.28 -30.44
N ALA A 26 30.92 -1.31 -30.65
CA ALA A 26 31.55 -0.82 -31.87
C ALA A 26 31.05 -1.61 -33.11
N PHE A 27 31.03 -2.93 -33.02
CA PHE A 27 30.50 -3.79 -34.08
C PHE A 27 29.01 -3.57 -34.33
N LEU A 28 28.20 -3.32 -33.30
CA LEU A 28 26.79 -3.00 -33.47
C LEU A 28 26.59 -1.66 -34.20
N ARG A 29 27.43 -0.64 -33.94
CA ARG A 29 27.39 0.64 -34.66
C ARG A 29 27.71 0.45 -36.14
N GLU A 30 28.79 -0.29 -36.44
CA GLU A 30 29.19 -0.59 -37.82
C GLU A 30 28.09 -1.39 -38.55
N PHE A 31 27.54 -2.41 -37.89
CA PHE A 31 26.46 -3.23 -38.43
C PHE A 31 25.19 -2.42 -38.72
N THR A 32 24.82 -1.52 -37.80
CA THR A 32 23.65 -0.64 -37.96
C THR A 32 23.86 0.33 -39.12
N GLY A 33 25.07 0.91 -39.24
CA GLY A 33 25.40 1.80 -40.35
C GLY A 33 25.35 1.09 -41.71
N LYS A 34 25.90 -0.12 -41.81
CA LYS A 34 25.82 -0.96 -43.03
C LYS A 34 24.37 -1.30 -43.38
N LEU A 35 23.58 -1.76 -42.40
CA LEU A 35 22.18 -2.11 -42.62
C LEU A 35 21.31 -0.90 -43.02
N SER A 36 21.63 0.29 -42.49
CA SER A 36 20.95 1.54 -42.87
C SER A 36 21.28 1.95 -44.31
N ALA A 37 22.54 1.82 -44.72
CA ALA A 37 22.99 2.08 -46.09
C ALA A 37 22.37 1.09 -47.09
N ASP A 38 22.33 -0.20 -46.75
CA ASP A 38 21.71 -1.25 -47.58
C ASP A 38 20.20 -1.03 -47.78
N LEU A 39 19.54 -0.36 -46.83
CA LEU A 39 18.10 -0.04 -46.90
C LEU A 39 17.82 1.34 -47.54
N GLY A 40 18.85 2.13 -47.85
CA GLY A 40 18.71 3.50 -48.37
C GLY A 40 18.08 4.48 -47.38
N ILE A 41 18.15 4.20 -46.07
CA ILE A 41 17.60 5.06 -45.02
C ILE A 41 18.76 5.90 -44.47
N HIS A 42 18.86 7.16 -44.89
CA HIS A 42 19.86 8.08 -44.34
C HIS A 42 19.42 8.65 -42.98
N PRO A 43 20.37 8.99 -42.08
CA PRO A 43 20.08 9.48 -40.73
C PRO A 43 19.30 10.81 -40.64
N ASP A 44 19.12 11.51 -41.76
CA ASP A 44 18.55 12.86 -41.86
C ASP A 44 17.18 12.91 -42.56
N GLY A 45 16.52 11.76 -42.77
CA GLY A 45 15.11 11.71 -43.17
C GLY A 45 14.80 11.96 -44.66
N GLU A 46 15.80 12.21 -45.51
CA GLU A 46 15.60 12.24 -46.95
C GLU A 46 15.58 10.82 -47.52
N GLN A 47 14.38 10.39 -47.95
CA GLN A 47 14.21 9.18 -48.75
C GLN A 47 14.84 9.42 -50.13
N ALA A 48 16.07 8.98 -50.32
CA ALA A 48 16.64 8.88 -51.66
C ALA A 48 15.83 7.85 -52.45
N ALA A 49 15.02 8.36 -53.39
CA ALA A 49 14.30 7.57 -54.37
C ALA A 49 15.30 6.91 -55.32
N ASN A 50 15.86 5.77 -54.93
CA ASN A 50 16.42 4.80 -55.88
C ASN A 50 16.65 3.44 -55.22
N SER A 51 15.75 2.49 -55.50
CA SER A 51 16.10 1.24 -56.17
C SER A 51 14.93 0.25 -56.12
N ASP A 52 14.75 -0.37 -57.28
CA ASP A 52 13.75 -1.32 -57.71
C ASP A 52 13.21 -2.32 -56.67
N VAL A 53 11.88 -2.47 -56.71
CA VAL A 53 11.08 -3.69 -56.51
C VAL A 53 11.84 -4.91 -55.97
N ILE A 54 12.19 -4.91 -54.69
CA ILE A 54 12.57 -6.12 -53.95
C ILE A 54 11.63 -6.27 -52.75
N ASN A 55 10.74 -7.27 -52.86
CA ASN A 55 9.96 -7.91 -51.78
C ASN A 55 9.64 -7.03 -50.56
N SER A 56 8.50 -6.35 -50.59
CA SER A 56 7.97 -5.52 -49.49
C SER A 56 8.06 -6.18 -48.10
N GLY A 57 7.89 -7.52 -48.03
CA GLY A 57 8.04 -8.30 -46.80
C GLY A 57 9.46 -8.33 -46.23
N ARG A 58 10.49 -8.51 -47.06
CA ARG A 58 11.90 -8.52 -46.61
C ARG A 58 12.38 -7.14 -46.20
N LYS A 59 11.94 -6.09 -46.91
CA LYS A 59 12.22 -4.71 -46.52
C LYS A 59 11.64 -4.40 -45.14
N ALA A 60 10.38 -4.76 -44.89
CA ALA A 60 9.75 -4.59 -43.57
C ALA A 60 10.45 -5.38 -42.45
N GLU A 61 10.87 -6.61 -42.71
CA GLU A 61 11.65 -7.41 -41.74
C GLU A 61 13.01 -6.78 -41.41
N TYR A 62 13.72 -6.27 -42.42
CA TYR A 62 15.00 -5.60 -42.20
C TYR A 62 14.84 -4.22 -41.54
N THR A 63 13.77 -3.48 -41.84
CA THR A 63 13.43 -2.24 -41.12
C THR A 63 13.15 -2.52 -39.64
N ARG A 64 12.40 -3.58 -39.31
CA ARG A 64 12.18 -4.00 -37.92
C ARG A 64 13.47 -4.46 -37.23
N LEU A 65 14.36 -5.13 -37.96
CA LEU A 65 15.67 -5.50 -37.44
C LEU A 65 16.53 -4.26 -37.15
N LEU A 66 16.54 -3.28 -38.07
CA LEU A 66 17.23 -2.00 -37.90
C LEU A 66 16.69 -1.25 -36.67
N ALA A 67 15.37 -1.22 -36.47
CA ALA A 67 14.76 -0.66 -35.26
C ALA A 67 15.26 -1.36 -33.97
N ARG A 68 15.38 -2.68 -33.98
CA ARG A 68 15.94 -3.47 -32.85
C ARG A 68 17.43 -3.22 -32.63
N CYS A 69 18.19 -2.96 -33.68
CA CYS A 69 19.60 -2.58 -33.60
C CYS A 69 19.76 -1.21 -32.94
N HIS A 70 19.02 -0.19 -33.39
CA HIS A 70 19.01 1.14 -32.78
C HIS A 70 18.54 1.12 -31.32
N TYR A 71 17.52 0.32 -31.01
CA TYR A 71 17.10 0.12 -29.62
C TYR A 71 18.22 -0.48 -28.76
N LYS A 72 18.92 -1.51 -29.24
CA LYS A 72 20.04 -2.11 -28.50
C LYS A 72 21.25 -1.19 -28.41
N LEU A 73 21.50 -0.35 -29.42
CA LEU A 73 22.52 0.71 -29.33
C LEU A 73 22.24 1.64 -28.17
N GLY A 74 21.01 2.17 -28.06
CA GLY A 74 20.62 3.04 -26.95
C GLY A 74 20.72 2.32 -25.59
N GLU A 75 20.25 1.08 -25.51
CA GLU A 75 20.26 0.28 -24.26
C GLU A 75 21.70 -0.01 -23.79
N TRP A 76 22.58 -0.39 -24.71
CA TRP A 76 23.96 -0.73 -24.42
C TRP A 76 24.82 0.50 -24.13
N GLN A 77 24.59 1.61 -24.83
CA GLN A 77 25.25 2.89 -24.53
C GLN A 77 24.86 3.39 -23.14
N SER A 78 23.57 3.32 -22.78
CA SER A 78 23.10 3.68 -21.45
C SER A 78 23.69 2.76 -20.36
N ALA A 79 23.77 1.45 -20.61
CA ALA A 79 24.34 0.50 -19.65
C ALA A 79 25.87 0.60 -19.47
N MET A 80 26.58 1.27 -20.37
CA MET A 80 28.02 1.56 -20.24
C MET A 80 28.31 2.79 -19.37
N GLN A 81 27.31 3.63 -19.14
CA GLN A 81 27.48 4.85 -18.36
C GLN A 81 26.93 4.66 -16.96
N GLU A 82 27.72 5.04 -15.95
CA GLU A 82 27.24 5.10 -14.56
C GLU A 82 26.39 6.35 -14.31
N ASP A 83 26.64 7.45 -15.05
CA ASP A 83 25.90 8.72 -14.99
C ASP A 83 25.56 9.26 -16.40
N TRP A 84 24.39 9.92 -16.53
CA TRP A 84 23.94 10.55 -17.78
C TRP A 84 24.75 11.84 -18.07
N GLY A 85 25.96 11.68 -18.61
CA GLY A 85 26.83 12.80 -19.01
C GLY A 85 26.29 13.61 -20.20
N SER A 86 26.61 14.91 -20.27
CA SER A 86 26.08 15.84 -21.30
C SER A 86 26.33 15.42 -22.74
N ASP A 87 27.46 14.76 -23.01
CA ASP A 87 27.96 14.60 -24.37
C ASP A 87 27.34 13.39 -25.09
N VAL A 88 26.74 12.44 -24.36
CA VAL A 88 26.24 11.17 -24.92
C VAL A 88 24.71 11.08 -24.90
N ILE A 89 24.04 11.96 -24.15
CA ILE A 89 22.57 12.07 -24.12
C ILE A 89 21.96 12.23 -25.53
N PRO A 90 22.46 13.13 -26.41
CA PRO A 90 21.87 13.32 -27.74
C PRO A 90 21.95 12.05 -28.60
N ASP A 91 23.03 11.29 -28.50
CA ASP A 91 23.24 10.06 -29.28
C ASP A 91 22.32 8.91 -28.82
N ILE A 92 22.14 8.77 -27.51
CA ILE A 92 21.22 7.77 -26.93
C ILE A 92 19.77 8.10 -27.33
N LEU A 93 19.37 9.36 -27.19
CA LEU A 93 18.03 9.81 -27.55
C LEU A 93 17.80 9.68 -29.07
N ARG A 94 18.79 10.01 -29.90
CA ARG A 94 18.72 9.82 -31.36
C ARG A 94 18.55 8.34 -31.71
N SER A 95 19.26 7.45 -31.04
CA SER A 95 19.15 6.00 -31.26
C SER A 95 17.74 5.50 -30.93
N TYR A 96 17.15 5.91 -29.81
CA TYR A 96 15.76 5.55 -29.50
C TYR A 96 14.74 6.20 -30.42
N LEU A 97 14.93 7.47 -30.81
CA LEU A 97 14.06 8.16 -31.76
C LEU A 97 14.04 7.44 -33.12
N LEU A 98 15.21 7.06 -33.64
CA LEU A 98 15.31 6.26 -34.87
C LEU A 98 14.61 4.89 -34.72
N ALA A 99 14.71 4.25 -33.55
CA ALA A 99 13.97 3.01 -33.31
C ALA A 99 12.45 3.22 -33.39
N THR A 100 11.92 4.34 -32.88
CA THR A 100 10.49 4.67 -32.96
C THR A 100 10.02 5.05 -34.36
N SER A 101 10.85 5.73 -35.16
CA SER A 101 10.50 6.10 -36.53
C SER A 101 10.52 4.90 -37.48
N LEU A 102 11.43 3.95 -37.25
CA LEU A 102 11.56 2.71 -38.04
C LEU A 102 10.47 1.68 -37.71
N ASP A 103 10.02 1.59 -36.45
CA ASP A 103 8.88 0.75 -36.07
C ASP A 103 7.87 1.50 -35.17
N PRO A 104 6.91 2.22 -35.80
CA PRO A 104 5.91 3.00 -35.06
C PRO A 104 4.92 2.17 -34.24
N THR A 105 4.86 0.85 -34.46
CA THR A 105 3.95 -0.07 -33.76
C THR A 105 4.59 -0.74 -32.55
N TRP A 106 5.91 -0.59 -32.39
CA TRP A 106 6.65 -1.31 -31.37
C TRP A 106 6.63 -0.59 -30.01
N TYR A 107 5.81 -1.10 -29.10
CA TYR A 107 5.68 -0.63 -27.72
C TYR A 107 7.02 -0.36 -27.01
N LYS A 108 7.98 -1.31 -27.06
CA LYS A 108 9.23 -1.19 -26.28
C LYS A 108 10.10 -0.02 -26.74
N ALA A 109 10.08 0.34 -28.03
CA ALA A 109 10.82 1.50 -28.53
C ALA A 109 10.23 2.80 -27.99
N TRP A 110 8.90 2.96 -28.06
CA TRP A 110 8.21 4.14 -27.51
C TRP A 110 8.40 4.25 -26.00
N HIS A 111 8.29 3.14 -25.29
CA HIS A 111 8.56 3.06 -23.85
C HIS A 111 10.00 3.50 -23.53
N ALA A 112 11.02 2.93 -24.17
CA ALA A 112 12.41 3.27 -23.90
C ALA A 112 12.74 4.73 -24.25
N TRP A 113 12.17 5.26 -25.34
CA TRP A 113 12.31 6.67 -25.70
C TRP A 113 11.66 7.60 -24.67
N ALA A 114 10.46 7.26 -24.18
CA ALA A 114 9.78 8.00 -23.12
C ALA A 114 10.61 8.05 -21.84
N LEU A 115 11.20 6.91 -21.46
CA LEU A 115 12.04 6.78 -20.28
C LEU A 115 13.34 7.55 -20.37
N ALA A 116 14.06 7.42 -21.48
CA ALA A 116 15.29 8.16 -21.67
C ALA A 116 15.05 9.67 -21.56
N ASN A 117 13.99 10.20 -22.19
CA ASN A 117 13.64 11.62 -22.05
C ASN A 117 13.25 11.98 -20.59
N SER A 118 12.50 11.13 -19.90
CA SER A 118 12.09 11.38 -18.50
C SER A 118 13.28 11.36 -17.52
N GLU A 119 14.24 10.47 -17.75
CA GLU A 119 15.47 10.39 -16.96
C GLU A 119 16.37 11.60 -17.21
N VAL A 120 16.48 12.06 -18.46
CA VAL A 120 17.19 13.29 -18.83
C VAL A 120 16.56 14.51 -18.14
N VAL A 121 15.23 14.62 -18.15
CA VAL A 121 14.51 15.68 -17.40
C VAL A 121 14.84 15.60 -15.91
N SER A 122 14.88 14.39 -15.34
CA SER A 122 15.16 14.20 -13.92
C SER A 122 16.61 14.52 -13.56
N HIS A 123 17.55 14.21 -14.45
CA HIS A 123 18.97 14.52 -14.30
C HIS A 123 19.21 16.04 -14.34
N PHE A 124 18.68 16.74 -15.36
CA PHE A 124 18.78 18.19 -15.43
C PHE A 124 18.06 18.90 -14.28
N ALA A 125 16.91 18.37 -13.82
CA ALA A 125 16.21 18.89 -12.66
C ALA A 125 17.02 18.75 -11.36
N LYS A 126 17.79 17.65 -11.19
CA LYS A 126 18.70 17.47 -10.06
C LYS A 126 19.92 18.37 -10.16
N ALA A 127 20.51 18.52 -11.35
CA ALA A 127 21.68 19.37 -11.60
C ALA A 127 21.38 20.87 -11.43
N GLN A 128 20.13 21.29 -11.63
CA GLN A 128 19.69 22.69 -11.43
C GLN A 128 19.23 23.01 -10.00
N GLY A 129 19.30 22.05 -9.06
CA GLY A 129 19.03 22.30 -7.65
C GLY A 129 20.10 23.18 -7.01
N GLU A 130 20.05 24.50 -7.27
CA GLU A 130 20.38 25.62 -6.34
C GLU A 130 20.51 27.00 -7.01
N GLN A 131 20.49 27.16 -8.35
CA GLN A 131 20.69 28.50 -8.95
C GLN A 131 19.81 28.80 -10.18
N ASP A 132 18.95 29.82 -9.98
CA ASP A 132 18.42 30.78 -10.96
C ASP A 132 17.12 30.42 -11.75
N PRO A 133 15.96 31.04 -11.41
CA PRO A 133 14.68 30.83 -12.10
C PRO A 133 14.55 31.50 -13.48
N THR A 134 15.63 32.12 -13.99
CA THR A 134 15.59 32.99 -15.19
C THR A 134 16.13 32.35 -16.47
N LYS A 135 16.68 31.12 -16.44
CA LYS A 135 17.10 30.41 -17.67
C LYS A 135 15.93 29.64 -18.28
N PRO A 136 15.68 29.72 -19.60
CA PRO A 136 14.73 28.82 -20.26
C PRO A 136 15.17 27.38 -19.98
N GLN A 137 14.31 26.67 -19.27
CA GLN A 137 14.57 25.36 -18.70
C GLN A 137 15.01 24.40 -19.82
N ALA A 138 16.30 24.06 -19.92
CA ALA A 138 16.84 23.17 -20.95
C ALA A 138 16.11 21.81 -21.02
N TYR A 139 15.44 21.41 -19.93
CA TYR A 139 14.63 20.19 -19.86
C TYR A 139 13.24 20.31 -20.50
N SER A 140 12.72 21.52 -20.76
CA SER A 140 11.41 21.74 -21.41
C SER A 140 11.34 21.08 -22.80
N VAL A 141 12.46 21.11 -23.54
CA VAL A 141 12.63 20.49 -24.86
C VAL A 141 12.39 18.99 -24.83
N HIS A 142 12.71 18.31 -23.72
CA HIS A 142 12.56 16.85 -23.57
C HIS A 142 11.24 16.44 -22.92
N LEU A 143 10.52 17.39 -22.33
CA LEU A 143 9.32 17.14 -21.54
C LEU A 143 8.10 16.77 -22.41
N VAL A 144 7.83 17.58 -23.44
CA VAL A 144 6.71 17.34 -24.38
C VAL A 144 6.90 16.02 -25.16
N PRO A 145 8.09 15.73 -25.73
CA PRO A 145 8.37 14.44 -26.36
C PRO A 145 8.15 13.25 -25.41
N SER A 146 8.59 13.35 -24.15
CA SER A 146 8.40 12.29 -23.15
C SER A 146 6.91 11.99 -22.91
N VAL A 147 6.09 13.02 -22.75
CA VAL A 147 4.64 12.88 -22.55
C VAL A 147 3.96 12.23 -23.75
N GLN A 148 4.23 12.72 -24.96
CA GLN A 148 3.69 12.14 -26.20
C GLN A 148 4.11 10.67 -26.38
N ALA A 149 5.37 10.35 -26.06
CA ALA A 149 5.89 8.99 -26.08
C ALA A 149 5.14 8.06 -25.14
N PHE A 150 4.87 8.49 -23.90
CA PHE A 150 4.13 7.70 -22.93
C PHE A 150 2.71 7.43 -23.39
N PHE A 151 1.98 8.43 -23.91
CA PHE A 151 0.64 8.21 -24.47
C PHE A 151 0.67 7.18 -25.61
N ARG A 152 1.67 7.25 -26.49
CA ARG A 152 1.81 6.25 -27.57
C ARG A 152 2.16 4.86 -27.04
N SER A 153 3.05 4.78 -26.06
CA SER A 153 3.42 3.53 -25.37
C SER A 153 2.19 2.88 -24.73
N ILE A 154 1.39 3.67 -24.02
CA ILE A 154 0.16 3.23 -23.36
C ILE A 154 -0.86 2.72 -24.39
N ALA A 155 -1.08 3.47 -25.48
CA ALA A 155 -2.00 3.08 -26.54
C ALA A 155 -1.61 1.75 -27.23
N LEU A 156 -0.31 1.44 -27.29
CA LEU A 156 0.22 0.21 -27.89
C LEU A 156 0.29 -0.98 -26.92
N SER A 157 0.06 -0.78 -25.61
CA SER A 157 0.12 -1.85 -24.58
C SER A 157 -1.17 -1.92 -23.75
N PRO A 158 -2.31 -2.30 -24.34
CA PRO A 158 -3.55 -2.46 -23.60
C PRO A 158 -3.42 -3.57 -22.54
N GLY A 159 -3.67 -3.24 -21.27
CA GLY A 159 -3.67 -4.18 -20.14
C GLY A 159 -2.32 -4.39 -19.42
N ASN A 160 -1.22 -3.80 -19.89
CA ASN A 160 0.07 -3.82 -19.20
C ASN A 160 0.77 -2.45 -19.30
N SER A 161 0.01 -1.39 -19.00
CA SER A 161 0.41 0.01 -19.13
C SER A 161 0.47 0.75 -17.80
N LEU A 162 0.23 0.09 -16.66
CA LEU A 162 0.22 0.72 -15.32
C LEU A 162 1.52 1.50 -15.05
N GLN A 163 2.66 0.88 -15.35
CA GLN A 163 3.98 1.48 -15.20
C GLN A 163 4.11 2.82 -15.96
N ASP A 164 3.68 2.83 -17.22
CA ASP A 164 3.77 4.00 -18.10
C ASP A 164 2.75 5.06 -17.72
N THR A 165 1.55 4.63 -17.32
CA THR A 165 0.47 5.51 -16.87
C THR A 165 0.88 6.25 -15.61
N LEU A 166 1.48 5.57 -14.64
CA LEU A 166 1.95 6.20 -13.39
C LEU A 166 3.09 7.19 -13.63
N ARG A 167 4.05 6.86 -14.51
CA ARG A 167 5.12 7.78 -14.89
C ARG A 167 4.58 9.02 -15.59
N LEU A 168 3.61 8.84 -16.48
CA LEU A 168 2.88 9.94 -17.10
C LEU A 168 2.19 10.83 -16.06
N LEU A 169 1.55 10.24 -15.05
CA LEU A 169 0.94 10.99 -13.94
C LEU A 169 1.98 11.78 -13.13
N THR A 170 3.15 11.20 -12.86
CA THR A 170 4.24 11.91 -12.16
C THR A 170 4.70 13.14 -12.96
N LEU A 171 4.92 12.99 -14.27
CA LEU A 171 5.28 14.11 -15.14
C LEU A 171 4.16 15.17 -15.21
N TRP A 172 2.91 14.74 -15.33
CA TRP A 172 1.76 15.63 -15.36
C TRP A 172 1.62 16.42 -14.07
N PHE A 173 1.68 15.79 -12.91
CA PHE A 173 1.49 16.50 -11.65
C PHE A 173 2.67 17.39 -11.27
N LYS A 174 3.89 17.09 -11.74
CA LYS A 174 5.08 17.90 -11.46
C LYS A 174 5.22 19.09 -12.41
N TYR A 175 4.96 18.88 -13.71
CA TYR A 175 5.22 19.88 -14.76
C TYR A 175 3.96 20.36 -15.49
N GLY A 176 2.77 19.95 -15.06
CA GLY A 176 1.49 20.31 -15.70
C GLY A 176 1.09 21.79 -15.57
N HIS A 177 1.86 22.59 -14.84
CA HIS A 177 1.74 24.05 -14.84
C HIS A 177 2.22 24.67 -16.16
N VAL A 178 3.09 23.98 -16.91
CA VAL A 178 3.59 24.42 -18.21
C VAL A 178 2.50 24.25 -19.28
N PRO A 179 2.17 25.30 -20.06
CA PRO A 179 1.05 25.26 -21.01
C PRO A 179 1.24 24.26 -22.16
N GLU A 180 2.47 24.14 -22.67
CA GLU A 180 2.82 23.19 -23.75
C GLU A 180 2.56 21.74 -23.34
N VAL A 181 2.88 21.40 -22.09
CA VAL A 181 2.63 20.08 -21.48
C VAL A 181 1.15 19.84 -21.31
N SER A 182 0.41 20.83 -20.80
CA SER A 182 -1.05 20.73 -20.66
C SER A 182 -1.74 20.51 -22.00
N SER A 183 -1.25 21.13 -23.08
CA SER A 183 -1.76 20.91 -24.43
C SER A 183 -1.47 19.49 -24.93
N ALA A 184 -0.22 19.02 -24.78
CA ALA A 184 0.18 17.67 -25.15
C ALA A 184 -0.60 16.58 -24.38
N ILE A 185 -0.89 16.83 -23.10
CA ILE A 185 -1.70 15.94 -22.25
C ILE A 185 -3.15 15.89 -22.73
N MET A 186 -3.75 17.05 -23.06
CA MET A 186 -5.12 17.11 -23.54
C MET A 186 -5.29 16.38 -24.88
N GLU A 187 -4.32 16.52 -25.78
CA GLU A 187 -4.28 15.75 -27.03
C GLU A 187 -4.10 14.26 -26.76
N GLY A 188 -3.15 13.91 -25.88
CA GLY A 188 -2.87 12.53 -25.48
C GLY A 188 -4.07 11.80 -24.90
N PHE A 189 -4.91 12.47 -24.09
CA PHE A 189 -6.14 11.86 -23.53
C PHE A 189 -7.10 11.35 -24.61
N ARG A 190 -7.14 11.97 -25.79
CA ARG A 190 -7.99 11.51 -26.90
C ARG A 190 -7.45 10.26 -27.59
N THR A 191 -6.17 9.96 -27.44
CA THR A 191 -5.50 8.83 -28.10
C THR A 191 -5.55 7.53 -27.31
N VAL A 192 -5.77 7.61 -25.99
CA VAL A 192 -5.75 6.46 -25.06
C VAL A 192 -7.17 6.06 -24.68
N SER A 193 -7.41 4.76 -24.49
CA SER A 193 -8.72 4.25 -24.05
C SER A 193 -9.04 4.69 -22.61
N VAL A 194 -10.32 4.95 -22.36
CA VAL A 194 -10.81 5.35 -21.03
C VAL A 194 -10.50 4.27 -19.97
N ASP A 195 -10.47 3.01 -20.37
CA ASP A 195 -10.15 1.85 -19.53
C ASP A 195 -8.80 1.96 -18.80
N THR A 196 -7.82 2.61 -19.44
CA THR A 196 -6.47 2.76 -18.87
C THR A 196 -6.49 3.56 -17.56
N TRP A 197 -7.40 4.53 -17.45
CA TRP A 197 -7.49 5.40 -16.28
C TRP A 197 -8.09 4.72 -15.06
N LEU A 198 -8.76 3.57 -15.23
CA LEU A 198 -9.43 2.85 -14.15
C LEU A 198 -8.44 2.41 -13.06
N GLU A 199 -7.25 1.97 -13.45
CA GLU A 199 -6.23 1.51 -12.51
C GLU A 199 -5.61 2.65 -11.69
N VAL A 200 -5.73 3.90 -12.14
CA VAL A 200 -5.15 5.09 -11.51
C VAL A 200 -6.19 6.08 -10.97
N ILE A 201 -7.47 5.69 -10.91
CA ILE A 201 -8.55 6.49 -10.29
C ILE A 201 -8.14 6.97 -8.89
N PRO A 202 -7.57 6.13 -8.01
CA PRO A 202 -7.19 6.57 -6.68
C PRO A 202 -6.15 7.71 -6.74
N GLN A 203 -5.15 7.66 -7.63
CA GLN A 203 -4.15 8.73 -7.82
C GLN A 203 -4.80 10.04 -8.29
N LEU A 204 -5.74 9.97 -9.23
CA LEU A 204 -6.45 11.15 -9.74
C LEU A 204 -7.28 11.82 -8.63
N ILE A 205 -7.96 11.03 -7.80
CA ILE A 205 -8.82 11.55 -6.71
C ILE A 205 -7.99 12.15 -5.59
N ALA A 206 -6.82 11.60 -5.26
CA ALA A 206 -5.91 12.19 -4.28
C ALA A 206 -5.55 13.65 -4.65
N ARG A 207 -5.44 13.94 -5.96
CA ARG A 207 -5.11 15.26 -6.51
C ARG A 207 -6.30 16.05 -7.08
N ILE A 208 -7.54 15.67 -6.72
CA ILE A 208 -8.78 16.32 -7.21
C ILE A 208 -8.81 17.85 -6.97
N HIS A 209 -8.11 18.33 -5.94
CA HIS A 209 -7.95 19.74 -5.63
C HIS A 209 -6.47 20.16 -5.73
N ALA A 210 -5.86 19.95 -6.89
CA ALA A 210 -4.53 20.48 -7.18
C ALA A 210 -4.53 22.03 -7.13
N PRO A 211 -3.43 22.67 -6.65
CA PRO A 211 -3.32 24.11 -6.57
C PRO A 211 -3.47 24.76 -7.97
N ASP A 212 -2.79 24.20 -8.96
CA ASP A 212 -2.84 24.68 -10.34
C ASP A 212 -4.21 24.50 -10.99
N ALA A 213 -4.75 25.60 -11.54
CA ALA A 213 -6.05 25.61 -12.18
C ALA A 213 -6.11 24.74 -13.46
N ASN A 214 -5.02 24.71 -14.24
CA ASN A 214 -4.95 23.93 -15.48
C ASN A 214 -4.97 22.43 -15.19
N VAL A 215 -4.13 21.97 -14.25
CA VAL A 215 -4.09 20.57 -13.80
C VAL A 215 -5.46 20.15 -13.25
N ARG A 216 -6.08 20.99 -12.41
CA ARG A 216 -7.41 20.72 -11.86
C ARG A 216 -8.50 20.56 -12.93
N LYS A 217 -8.51 21.41 -13.96
CA LYS A 217 -9.45 21.30 -15.09
C LYS A 217 -9.26 19.99 -15.86
N LEU A 218 -8.01 19.61 -16.13
CA LEU A 218 -7.69 18.37 -16.82
C LEU A 218 -8.11 17.13 -16.01
N ILE A 219 -7.86 17.10 -14.70
CA ILE A 219 -8.33 16.01 -13.80
C ILE A 219 -9.86 15.91 -13.85
N GLN A 220 -10.56 17.04 -13.73
CA GLN A 220 -12.03 17.05 -13.80
C GLN A 220 -12.55 16.55 -15.15
N HIS A 221 -11.87 16.86 -16.26
CA HIS A 221 -12.23 16.37 -17.59
C HIS A 221 -12.11 14.84 -17.65
N VAL A 222 -10.95 14.28 -17.30
CA VAL A 222 -10.71 12.82 -17.31
C VAL A 222 -11.68 12.09 -16.40
N LEU A 223 -11.92 12.58 -15.18
CA LEU A 223 -12.85 11.94 -14.25
C LEU A 223 -14.30 12.02 -14.74
N THR A 224 -14.69 13.08 -15.46
CA THR A 224 -16.02 13.17 -16.06
C THR A 224 -16.18 12.15 -17.20
N ASP A 225 -15.16 11.99 -18.03
CA ASP A 225 -15.18 11.03 -19.15
C ASP A 225 -15.17 9.58 -18.65
N VAL A 226 -14.36 9.28 -17.62
CA VAL A 226 -14.38 7.99 -16.91
C VAL A 226 -15.74 7.76 -16.25
N GLY A 227 -16.33 8.77 -15.62
CA GLY A 227 -17.66 8.68 -15.01
C GLY A 227 -18.75 8.34 -16.03
N ARG A 228 -18.67 8.89 -17.24
CA ARG A 228 -19.62 8.59 -18.33
C ARG A 228 -19.47 7.17 -18.87
N ALA A 229 -18.24 6.68 -19.05
CA ALA A 229 -17.99 5.36 -19.61
C ALA A 229 -18.13 4.22 -18.59
N HIS A 230 -17.63 4.43 -17.37
CA HIS A 230 -17.51 3.42 -16.31
C HIS A 230 -17.92 3.99 -14.94
N PRO A 231 -19.20 4.36 -14.75
CA PRO A 231 -19.64 4.99 -13.51
C PRO A 231 -19.39 4.10 -12.28
N GLN A 232 -19.56 2.78 -12.41
CA GLN A 232 -19.36 1.80 -11.32
C GLN A 232 -17.97 1.86 -10.68
N ALA A 233 -16.92 2.15 -11.46
CA ALA A 233 -15.54 2.23 -10.94
C ALA A 233 -15.30 3.51 -10.13
N LEU A 234 -16.03 4.59 -10.45
CA LEU A 234 -15.78 5.92 -9.91
C LEU A 234 -16.67 6.27 -8.70
N VAL A 235 -17.80 5.59 -8.57
CA VAL A 235 -18.82 5.86 -7.55
C VAL A 235 -18.29 5.73 -6.11
N TYR A 236 -17.60 4.64 -5.74
CA TYR A 236 -17.07 4.49 -4.39
C TYR A 236 -15.99 5.54 -4.06
N PRO A 237 -14.95 5.72 -4.89
CA PRO A 237 -13.91 6.71 -4.62
C PRO A 237 -14.44 8.16 -4.55
N LEU A 238 -15.41 8.54 -5.40
CA LEU A 238 -16.04 9.86 -5.31
C LEU A 238 -16.92 10.01 -4.06
N THR A 239 -17.64 8.96 -3.65
CA THR A 239 -18.44 8.98 -2.43
C THR A 239 -17.56 9.21 -1.20
N VAL A 240 -16.38 8.59 -1.15
CA VAL A 240 -15.37 8.83 -0.11
C VAL A 240 -14.89 10.27 -0.15
N ALA A 241 -14.50 10.77 -1.34
CA ALA A 241 -14.02 12.13 -1.51
C ALA A 241 -15.07 13.20 -1.14
N SER A 242 -16.35 12.89 -1.28
CA SER A 242 -17.46 13.79 -0.91
C SER A 242 -17.68 13.92 0.60
N LYS A 243 -17.22 12.94 1.38
CA LYS A 243 -17.32 12.91 2.84
C LYS A 243 -16.07 13.48 3.52
N TYR A 244 -15.16 14.04 2.73
CA TYR A 244 -13.90 14.56 3.21
C TYR A 244 -14.09 15.89 3.97
N PRO A 245 -13.38 16.16 5.09
CA PRO A 245 -13.53 17.40 5.85
C PRO A 245 -13.11 18.67 5.10
N SER A 246 -12.14 18.58 4.18
CA SER A 246 -11.74 19.72 3.37
C SER A 246 -12.85 20.15 2.40
N GLU A 247 -13.36 21.38 2.62
CA GLU A 247 -14.46 21.96 1.84
C GLU A 247 -14.17 22.03 0.34
N ASN A 248 -12.93 22.37 -0.03
CA ASN A 248 -12.54 22.50 -1.44
C ASN A 248 -12.57 21.16 -2.17
N ARG A 249 -12.06 20.10 -1.53
CA ARG A 249 -12.10 18.73 -2.09
C ARG A 249 -13.52 18.21 -2.17
N ARG A 250 -14.31 18.43 -1.11
CA ARG A 250 -15.72 18.07 -1.05
C ARG A 250 -16.49 18.71 -2.21
N ARG A 251 -16.30 20.01 -2.45
CA ARG A 251 -16.95 20.74 -3.56
C ARG A 251 -16.55 20.20 -4.93
N ALA A 252 -15.26 19.90 -5.13
CA ALA A 252 -14.78 19.31 -6.39
C ALA A 252 -15.37 17.92 -6.65
N ALA A 253 -15.41 17.06 -5.62
CA ALA A 253 -16.03 15.73 -5.70
C ALA A 253 -17.53 15.81 -5.97
N LEU A 254 -18.25 16.69 -5.27
CA LEU A 254 -19.69 16.93 -5.49
C LEU A 254 -19.98 17.43 -6.91
N SER A 255 -19.13 18.28 -7.47
CA SER A 255 -19.27 18.75 -8.85
C SER A 255 -19.19 17.61 -9.87
N ILE A 256 -18.24 16.69 -9.71
CA ILE A 256 -18.12 15.51 -10.59
C ILE A 256 -19.28 14.54 -10.35
N MET A 257 -19.69 14.31 -9.10
CA MET A 257 -20.87 13.48 -8.81
C MET A 257 -22.16 14.06 -9.39
N ASN A 258 -22.33 15.39 -9.41
CA ASN A 258 -23.47 16.04 -10.06
C ASN A 258 -23.49 15.75 -11.57
N LYS A 259 -22.35 15.87 -12.26
CA LYS A 259 -22.25 15.48 -13.68
C LYS A 259 -22.55 14.00 -13.90
N MET A 260 -22.19 13.14 -12.94
CA MET A 260 -22.49 11.72 -12.98
C MET A 260 -23.98 11.42 -12.76
N ARG A 261 -24.68 12.27 -12.00
CA ARG A 261 -26.14 12.18 -11.82
C ARG A 261 -26.89 12.42 -13.12
N ASP A 262 -26.38 13.28 -14.01
CA ASP A 262 -27.03 13.59 -15.29
C ASP A 262 -27.27 12.36 -16.17
N HIS A 263 -26.42 11.32 -16.07
CA HIS A 263 -26.57 10.07 -16.82
C HIS A 263 -26.83 8.82 -15.96
N SER A 264 -26.49 8.84 -14.67
CA SER A 264 -26.55 7.67 -13.77
C SER A 264 -27.02 8.01 -12.36
N ALA A 265 -28.07 8.84 -12.23
CA ALA A 265 -28.65 9.27 -10.96
C ALA A 265 -28.94 8.11 -9.99
N SER A 266 -29.67 7.09 -10.45
CA SER A 266 -30.04 5.90 -9.65
C SER A 266 -28.82 5.25 -8.99
N LEU A 267 -27.75 5.04 -9.76
CA LEU A 267 -26.52 4.42 -9.28
C LEU A 267 -25.82 5.28 -8.21
N VAL A 268 -25.77 6.61 -8.43
CA VAL A 268 -25.15 7.53 -7.46
C VAL A 268 -25.94 7.54 -6.16
N GLU A 269 -27.27 7.63 -6.23
CA GLU A 269 -28.14 7.65 -5.05
C GLU A 269 -28.06 6.34 -4.25
N GLN A 270 -28.12 5.20 -4.95
CA GLN A 270 -27.95 3.88 -4.34
C GLN A 270 -26.61 3.76 -3.62
N ALA A 271 -25.51 4.23 -4.23
CA ALA A 271 -24.20 4.14 -3.62
C ALA A 271 -24.00 5.09 -2.44
N VAL A 272 -24.55 6.30 -2.50
CA VAL A 272 -24.53 7.23 -1.37
C VAL A 272 -25.28 6.63 -0.19
N LEU A 273 -26.47 6.04 -0.42
CA LEU A 273 -27.26 5.33 0.59
C LEU A 273 -26.47 4.16 1.18
N VAL A 274 -25.97 3.26 0.33
CA VAL A 274 -25.21 2.08 0.79
C VAL A 274 -23.98 2.50 1.60
N SER A 275 -23.23 3.50 1.13
CA SER A 275 -22.05 3.99 1.82
C SER A 275 -22.40 4.63 3.17
N GLN A 276 -23.44 5.46 3.27
CA GLN A 276 -23.85 6.08 4.53
C GLN A 276 -24.30 5.03 5.56
N GLU A 277 -25.13 4.08 5.13
CA GLU A 277 -25.64 3.05 6.03
C GLU A 277 -24.56 2.05 6.44
N LEU A 278 -23.62 1.71 5.55
CA LEU A 278 -22.46 0.88 5.93
C LEU A 278 -21.56 1.57 6.95
N ILE A 279 -21.37 2.90 6.87
CA ILE A 279 -20.64 3.66 7.89
C ILE A 279 -21.38 3.61 9.24
N ARG A 280 -22.71 3.78 9.24
CA ARG A 280 -23.55 3.67 10.43
C ARG A 280 -23.45 2.28 11.08
N VAL A 281 -23.40 1.23 10.27
CA VAL A 281 -23.20 -0.15 10.74
C VAL A 281 -21.77 -0.40 11.21
N ALA A 282 -20.78 0.25 10.59
CA ALA A 282 -19.37 0.07 10.91
C ALA A 282 -19.01 0.57 12.31
N ILE A 283 -19.69 1.62 12.79
CA ILE A 283 -19.42 2.21 14.09
C ILE A 283 -20.74 2.57 14.78
N LEU A 284 -21.05 1.87 15.88
CA LEU A 284 -22.28 2.11 16.65
C LEU A 284 -22.12 3.29 17.60
N TRP A 285 -23.22 3.96 17.98
CA TRP A 285 -23.19 5.04 18.99
C TRP A 285 -22.54 4.61 20.31
N HIS A 286 -22.78 3.37 20.75
CA HIS A 286 -22.14 2.81 21.94
C HIS A 286 -20.61 2.81 21.83
N GLU A 287 -20.06 2.56 20.64
CA GLU A 287 -18.62 2.54 20.40
C GLU A 287 -18.05 3.94 20.24
N LEU A 288 -18.75 4.84 19.53
CA LEU A 288 -18.37 6.25 19.42
C LEU A 288 -18.27 6.92 20.80
N TRP A 289 -19.27 6.70 21.65
CA TRP A 289 -19.28 7.22 23.02
C TRP A 289 -18.22 6.55 23.90
N HIS A 290 -18.02 5.23 23.79
CA HIS A 290 -16.97 4.56 24.57
C HIS A 290 -15.57 5.09 24.23
N GLU A 291 -15.24 5.20 22.94
CA GLU A 291 -13.96 5.72 22.49
C GLU A 291 -13.82 7.21 22.81
N GLY A 292 -14.86 8.01 22.55
CA GLY A 292 -14.86 9.44 22.79
C GLY A 292 -14.69 9.80 24.27
N LEU A 293 -15.38 9.09 25.17
CA LEU A 293 -15.26 9.31 26.61
C LEU A 293 -13.90 8.88 27.14
N GLU A 294 -13.32 7.79 26.62
CA GLU A 294 -11.98 7.36 27.03
C GLU A 294 -10.91 8.38 26.60
N GLU A 295 -10.99 8.90 25.36
CA GLU A 295 -10.06 9.94 24.90
C GLU A 295 -10.25 11.27 25.64
N ALA A 296 -11.49 11.69 25.86
CA ALA A 296 -11.79 12.86 26.68
C ALA A 296 -11.23 12.71 28.11
N SER A 297 -11.29 11.49 28.68
CA SER A 297 -10.76 11.24 30.03
C SER A 297 -9.24 11.32 30.09
N ARG A 298 -8.55 10.87 29.03
CA ARG A 298 -7.10 10.99 28.88
C ARG A 298 -6.67 12.45 28.78
N LEU A 299 -7.37 13.26 27.98
CA LEU A 299 -7.10 14.69 27.83
C LEU A 299 -7.35 15.45 29.14
N PHE A 300 -8.42 15.13 29.86
CA PHE A 300 -8.78 15.80 31.10
C PHE A 300 -7.88 15.39 32.27
N TYR A 301 -7.77 14.10 32.59
CA TYR A 301 -7.01 13.63 33.76
C TYR A 301 -5.52 13.48 33.49
N GLY A 302 -5.12 13.14 32.26
CA GLY A 302 -3.72 12.98 31.87
C GLY A 302 -3.08 14.30 31.49
N ASP A 303 -3.59 14.93 30.43
CA ASP A 303 -2.95 16.11 29.81
C ASP A 303 -3.43 17.44 30.42
N HIS A 304 -4.45 17.41 31.28
CA HIS A 304 -5.08 18.58 31.92
C HIS A 304 -5.61 19.61 30.90
N ASN A 305 -5.98 19.14 29.70
CA ASN A 305 -6.45 19.97 28.60
C ASN A 305 -7.98 19.91 28.47
N ILE A 306 -8.64 20.89 29.08
CA ILE A 306 -10.10 20.97 29.17
C ILE A 306 -10.71 21.39 27.82
N GLU A 307 -10.06 22.28 27.07
CA GLU A 307 -10.56 22.73 25.76
C GLU A 307 -10.57 21.59 24.74
N ALA A 308 -9.49 20.81 24.69
CA ALA A 308 -9.41 19.63 23.81
C ALA A 308 -10.46 18.58 24.21
N MET A 309 -10.71 18.39 25.51
CA MET A 309 -11.79 17.52 25.98
C MET A 309 -13.15 17.98 25.42
N PHE A 310 -13.49 19.26 25.47
CA PHE A 310 -14.73 19.77 24.87
C PHE A 310 -14.78 19.55 23.36
N ALA A 311 -13.70 19.83 22.64
CA ALA A 311 -13.61 19.60 21.20
C ALA A 311 -13.87 18.13 20.82
N THR A 312 -13.48 17.17 21.66
CA THR A 312 -13.75 15.74 21.42
C THR A 312 -15.20 15.31 21.70
N LEU A 313 -15.87 15.92 22.69
CA LEU A 313 -17.22 15.54 23.12
C LEU A 313 -18.32 16.29 22.38
N GLU A 314 -18.07 17.53 21.96
CA GLU A 314 -19.06 18.39 21.30
C GLU A 314 -19.68 17.76 20.03
N PRO A 315 -18.89 17.16 19.11
CA PRO A 315 -19.47 16.47 17.94
C PRO A 315 -20.35 15.27 18.30
N LEU A 316 -20.07 14.57 19.41
CA LEU A 316 -20.86 13.42 19.88
C LEU A 316 -22.21 13.87 20.44
N HIS A 317 -22.21 15.00 21.14
CA HIS A 317 -23.44 15.63 21.61
C HIS A 317 -24.29 16.19 20.47
N ASP A 318 -23.66 16.84 19.49
CA ASP A 318 -24.36 17.32 18.29
C ASP A 318 -25.00 16.18 17.49
N MET A 319 -24.35 15.01 17.47
CA MET A 319 -24.93 13.80 16.90
C MET A 319 -26.17 13.33 17.66
N LEU A 320 -26.16 13.41 19.00
CA LEU A 320 -27.30 13.02 19.84
C LEU A 320 -28.48 14.01 19.68
N GLU A 321 -28.19 15.31 19.57
CA GLU A 321 -29.21 16.36 19.36
C GLU A 321 -29.92 16.28 18.00
N LYS A 322 -29.24 15.76 16.96
CA LYS A 322 -29.88 15.47 15.66
C LYS A 322 -31.01 14.43 15.77
N GLY A 323 -31.01 13.64 16.84
CA GLY A 323 -32.00 12.63 17.15
C GLY A 323 -31.66 11.24 16.57
N PRO A 324 -32.19 10.17 17.19
CA PRO A 324 -31.95 8.80 16.74
C PRO A 324 -32.75 8.46 15.47
N GLU A 325 -32.13 7.81 14.49
CA GLU A 325 -32.78 7.38 13.25
C GLU A 325 -33.16 5.89 13.26
N THR A 326 -32.43 5.06 14.01
CA THR A 326 -32.58 3.61 13.99
C THR A 326 -33.06 3.07 15.34
N LEU A 327 -33.69 1.88 15.36
CA LEU A 327 -34.19 1.28 16.61
C LEU A 327 -33.10 1.12 17.67
N ARG A 328 -31.87 0.81 17.27
CA ARG A 328 -30.74 0.72 18.20
C ARG A 328 -30.27 2.08 18.71
N GLU A 329 -30.32 3.12 17.88
CA GLU A 329 -30.05 4.50 18.32
C GLU A 329 -31.14 5.01 19.26
N ILE A 330 -32.41 4.68 18.99
CA ILE A 330 -33.54 5.01 19.86
C ILE A 330 -33.33 4.35 21.24
N SER A 331 -32.96 3.07 21.27
CA SER A 331 -32.65 2.37 22.51
C SER A 331 -31.48 2.99 23.26
N PHE A 332 -30.42 3.44 22.56
CA PHE A 332 -29.31 4.15 23.18
C PHE A 332 -29.75 5.49 23.78
N ALA A 333 -30.47 6.31 23.01
CA ALA A 333 -30.96 7.61 23.45
C ALA A 333 -31.92 7.49 24.65
N GLN A 334 -32.78 6.48 24.67
CA GLN A 334 -33.66 6.21 25.80
C GLN A 334 -32.90 5.79 27.07
N THR A 335 -31.79 5.06 26.92
CA THR A 335 -31.03 4.52 28.06
C THR A 335 -30.03 5.53 28.63
N PHE A 336 -29.34 6.28 27.76
CA PHE A 336 -28.20 7.14 28.14
C PHE A 336 -28.42 8.62 27.80
N GLY A 337 -29.40 8.96 26.96
CA GLY A 337 -29.53 10.30 26.40
C GLY A 337 -29.79 11.39 27.43
N ARG A 338 -30.52 11.08 28.51
CA ARG A 338 -30.77 12.02 29.61
C ARG A 338 -29.48 12.33 30.38
N ASP A 339 -28.79 11.30 30.85
CA ASP A 339 -27.52 11.45 31.59
C ASP A 339 -26.48 12.24 30.77
N LEU A 340 -26.44 12.01 29.45
CA LEU A 340 -25.54 12.73 28.54
C LEU A 340 -25.96 14.19 28.31
N ALA A 341 -27.26 14.47 28.18
CA ALA A 341 -27.76 15.84 28.03
C ALA A 341 -27.49 16.67 29.31
N ASP A 342 -27.74 16.08 30.48
CA ASP A 342 -27.46 16.71 31.78
C ASP A 342 -25.95 16.98 31.91
N ALA A 343 -25.09 16.03 31.53
CA ALA A 343 -23.64 16.21 31.50
C ALA A 343 -23.22 17.35 30.54
N ARG A 344 -23.86 17.48 29.37
CA ARG A 344 -23.60 18.58 28.42
C ARG A 344 -23.97 19.94 29.02
N GLU A 345 -25.10 20.01 29.73
CA GLU A 345 -25.54 21.25 30.36
C GLU A 345 -24.55 21.70 31.44
N SER A 346 -24.08 20.77 32.28
CA SER A 346 -23.02 21.04 33.25
C SER A 346 -21.71 21.49 32.59
N CYS A 347 -21.32 20.89 31.46
CA CYS A 347 -20.20 21.36 30.65
C CYS A 347 -20.40 22.80 30.12
N ARG A 348 -21.62 23.14 29.68
CA ARG A 348 -21.95 24.51 29.21
C ARG A 348 -21.92 25.52 30.36
N ARG A 349 -22.39 25.15 31.56
CA ARG A 349 -22.32 26.00 32.77
C ARG A 349 -20.87 26.26 33.19
N TYR A 350 -20.02 25.23 33.17
CA TYR A 350 -18.59 25.39 33.39
C TYR A 350 -17.98 26.41 32.41
N ARG A 351 -18.33 26.36 31.12
CA ARG A 351 -17.82 27.31 30.12
C ARG A 351 -18.29 28.75 30.34
N GLN A 352 -19.42 28.95 31.02
CA GLN A 352 -19.97 30.27 31.33
C GLN A 352 -19.47 30.84 32.67
N TYR A 353 -19.38 30.01 33.71
CA TYR A 353 -19.09 30.45 35.08
C TYR A 353 -17.68 30.08 35.57
N GLY A 354 -17.02 29.11 34.96
CA GLY A 354 -15.66 28.66 35.31
C GLY A 354 -15.58 27.74 36.55
N GLU A 355 -16.70 27.29 37.10
CA GLU A 355 -16.77 26.54 38.36
C GLU A 355 -16.43 25.04 38.18
N ILE A 356 -15.30 24.58 38.75
CA ILE A 356 -14.80 23.20 38.61
C ILE A 356 -15.81 22.14 39.10
N ASN A 357 -16.67 22.49 40.06
CA ASN A 357 -17.69 21.59 40.59
C ASN A 357 -18.70 21.14 39.52
N ASP A 358 -19.05 22.02 38.57
CA ASP A 358 -19.94 21.67 37.45
C ASP A 358 -19.26 20.66 36.52
N LEU A 359 -17.94 20.78 36.34
CA LEU A 359 -17.18 19.86 35.50
C LEU A 359 -17.00 18.49 36.15
N ASN A 360 -16.77 18.44 37.47
CA ASN A 360 -16.74 17.19 38.22
C ASN A 360 -18.09 16.47 38.15
N HIS A 361 -19.20 17.21 38.27
CA HIS A 361 -20.54 16.64 38.12
C HIS A 361 -20.77 16.04 36.72
N ALA A 362 -20.33 16.74 35.66
CA ALA A 362 -20.39 16.20 34.30
C ALA A 362 -19.59 14.90 34.17
N TRP A 363 -18.39 14.83 34.77
CA TRP A 363 -17.55 13.63 34.74
C TRP A 363 -18.14 12.44 35.49
N ASP A 364 -18.83 12.66 36.61
CA ASP A 364 -19.55 11.59 37.31
C ASP A 364 -20.60 10.95 36.40
N LEU A 365 -21.36 11.76 35.66
CA LEU A 365 -22.35 11.28 34.70
C LEU A 365 -21.69 10.54 33.52
N TYR A 366 -20.64 11.12 32.94
CA TYR A 366 -19.88 10.46 31.86
C TYR A 366 -19.29 9.12 32.29
N TYR A 367 -18.73 9.04 33.50
CA TYR A 367 -18.14 7.80 34.03
C TYR A 367 -19.20 6.72 34.28
N GLN A 368 -20.38 7.10 34.77
CA GLN A 368 -21.52 6.17 34.92
C GLN A 368 -21.96 5.59 33.58
N VAL A 369 -22.11 6.44 32.56
CA VAL A 369 -22.45 6.01 31.20
C VAL A 369 -21.34 5.11 30.63
N PHE A 370 -20.07 5.51 30.76
CA PHE A 370 -18.92 4.73 30.31
C PHE A 370 -18.89 3.33 30.92
N ARG A 371 -19.10 3.20 32.23
CA ARG A 371 -19.15 1.89 32.93
C ARG A 371 -20.26 1.00 32.39
N LYS A 372 -21.46 1.54 32.21
CA LYS A 372 -22.61 0.79 31.66
C LYS A 372 -22.32 0.32 30.23
N ILE A 373 -21.77 1.19 29.38
CA ILE A 373 -21.40 0.86 28.00
C ILE A 373 -20.30 -0.22 27.98
N ASN A 374 -19.25 -0.06 28.78
CA ASN A 374 -18.13 -1.01 28.83
C ASN A 374 -18.56 -2.43 29.23
N LYS A 375 -19.58 -2.56 30.08
CA LYS A 375 -20.19 -3.85 30.44
C LYS A 375 -21.01 -4.46 29.30
N ASN A 376 -21.72 -3.64 28.54
CA ASN A 376 -22.59 -4.09 27.45
C ASN A 376 -21.81 -4.43 26.18
N LEU A 377 -20.71 -3.73 25.90
CA LEU A 377 -19.93 -3.86 24.67
C LEU A 377 -19.53 -5.32 24.36
N PRO A 378 -18.91 -6.11 25.27
CA PRO A 378 -18.51 -7.49 24.98
C PRO A 378 -19.65 -8.43 24.58
N THR A 379 -20.89 -8.13 24.99
CA THR A 379 -22.06 -8.98 24.68
C THR A 379 -22.56 -8.81 23.25
N LEU A 380 -22.14 -7.75 22.55
CA LEU A 380 -22.53 -7.47 21.16
C LEU A 380 -21.68 -8.31 20.18
N THR A 381 -21.96 -9.60 20.10
CA THR A 381 -21.31 -10.54 19.16
C THR A 381 -22.06 -10.69 17.83
N LEU A 382 -23.37 -10.42 17.83
CA LEU A 382 -24.23 -10.49 16.65
C LEU A 382 -25.05 -9.20 16.53
N LEU A 383 -25.08 -8.62 15.33
CA LEU A 383 -25.90 -7.47 15.01
C LEU A 383 -26.92 -7.86 13.94
N GLU A 384 -28.20 -7.61 14.22
CA GLU A 384 -29.26 -7.77 13.23
C GLU A 384 -29.51 -6.46 12.51
N LEU A 385 -29.55 -6.53 11.19
CA LEU A 385 -29.64 -5.35 10.32
C LEU A 385 -30.97 -4.62 10.52
N GLN A 386 -32.04 -5.31 10.91
CA GLN A 386 -33.34 -4.69 11.20
C GLN A 386 -33.28 -3.61 12.29
N TYR A 387 -32.38 -3.75 13.27
CA TYR A 387 -32.24 -2.80 14.37
C TYR A 387 -31.20 -1.72 14.11
N VAL A 388 -30.20 -2.01 13.26
CA VAL A 388 -29.04 -1.13 13.01
C VAL A 388 -29.19 -0.33 11.72
N SER A 389 -29.71 -0.93 10.65
CA SER A 389 -29.95 -0.26 9.36
C SER A 389 -31.08 -0.97 8.59
N PRO A 390 -32.36 -0.57 8.81
CA PRO A 390 -33.49 -1.12 8.07
C PRO A 390 -33.41 -0.77 6.57
N LYS A 391 -32.78 0.35 6.22
CA LYS A 391 -32.60 0.78 4.82
C LYS A 391 -31.77 -0.24 4.04
N LEU A 392 -30.63 -0.72 4.58
CA LEU A 392 -29.82 -1.75 3.92
C LEU A 392 -30.58 -3.09 3.81
N LEU A 393 -31.38 -3.44 4.81
CA LEU A 393 -32.18 -4.67 4.76
C LEU A 393 -33.27 -4.60 3.69
N SER A 394 -33.88 -3.42 3.50
CA SER A 394 -34.89 -3.18 2.46
C SER A 394 -34.30 -3.07 1.06
N ALA A 395 -33.01 -2.77 0.94
CA ALA A 395 -32.33 -2.59 -0.34
C ALA A 395 -32.15 -3.95 -1.03
N LYS A 396 -32.88 -4.14 -2.13
CA LYS A 396 -32.84 -5.34 -2.97
C LYS A 396 -32.61 -4.96 -4.44
N ASP A 397 -31.92 -5.83 -5.16
CA ASP A 397 -31.65 -5.74 -6.59
C ASP A 397 -31.13 -4.36 -7.04
N LEU A 398 -30.07 -3.89 -6.39
CA LEU A 398 -29.45 -2.59 -6.70
C LEU A 398 -28.72 -2.66 -8.05
N ASP A 399 -28.67 -1.54 -8.77
CA ASP A 399 -27.84 -1.39 -9.97
C ASP A 399 -26.35 -1.33 -9.63
N LEU A 400 -26.04 -1.00 -8.38
CA LEU A 400 -24.69 -0.96 -7.84
C LEU A 400 -24.01 -2.34 -7.90
N ALA A 401 -22.80 -2.37 -8.46
CA ALA A 401 -21.98 -3.56 -8.50
C ALA A 401 -21.53 -3.98 -7.09
N ILE A 402 -21.26 -5.27 -6.89
CA ILE A 402 -20.62 -5.74 -5.66
C ILE A 402 -19.26 -5.05 -5.53
N PRO A 403 -18.95 -4.44 -4.37
CA PRO A 403 -17.69 -3.76 -4.13
C PRO A 403 -16.47 -4.61 -4.56
N GLY A 404 -15.59 -4.05 -5.41
CA GLY A 404 -14.35 -4.70 -5.83
C GLY A 404 -14.47 -5.80 -6.90
N THR A 405 -15.67 -6.06 -7.44
CA THR A 405 -15.87 -7.08 -8.51
C THR A 405 -15.88 -6.51 -9.92
N TYR A 406 -16.03 -5.19 -10.07
CA TYR A 406 -16.14 -4.53 -11.37
C TYR A 406 -14.85 -4.70 -12.20
N GLN A 407 -15.00 -5.21 -13.42
CA GLN A 407 -13.92 -5.39 -14.40
C GLN A 407 -14.43 -5.04 -15.79
N THR A 408 -13.63 -4.33 -16.57
CA THR A 408 -13.99 -3.93 -17.94
C THR A 408 -14.24 -5.16 -18.82
N GLY A 409 -15.29 -5.10 -19.65
CA GLY A 409 -15.64 -6.15 -20.60
C GLY A 409 -16.27 -7.40 -19.99
N LYS A 410 -16.38 -7.48 -18.66
CA LYS A 410 -17.09 -8.57 -17.97
C LYS A 410 -18.49 -8.14 -17.55
N ARG A 411 -19.37 -9.13 -17.37
CA ARG A 411 -20.71 -8.90 -16.84
C ARG A 411 -20.62 -8.31 -15.43
N ILE A 412 -21.34 -7.21 -15.20
CA ILE A 412 -21.42 -6.57 -13.90
C ILE A 412 -22.23 -7.46 -12.96
N ILE A 413 -21.64 -7.79 -11.81
CA ILE A 413 -22.30 -8.54 -10.74
C ILE A 413 -22.89 -7.50 -9.79
N ARG A 414 -24.22 -7.42 -9.75
CA ARG A 414 -24.97 -6.44 -8.97
C ARG A 414 -25.23 -6.93 -7.55
N ILE A 415 -25.48 -6.00 -6.63
CA ILE A 415 -25.91 -6.35 -5.27
C ILE A 415 -27.37 -6.81 -5.32
N GLY A 416 -27.60 -8.11 -5.09
CA GLY A 416 -28.95 -8.68 -4.97
C GLY A 416 -29.58 -8.34 -3.62
N SER A 417 -28.90 -8.64 -2.51
CA SER A 417 -29.38 -8.28 -1.16
C SER A 417 -28.28 -8.36 -0.11
N PHE A 418 -28.47 -7.67 1.02
CA PHE A 418 -27.59 -7.78 2.19
C PHE A 418 -28.06 -8.90 3.13
N GLY A 419 -27.11 -9.60 3.77
CA GLY A 419 -27.41 -10.58 4.81
C GLY A 419 -28.05 -9.92 6.04
N PRO A 420 -29.06 -10.54 6.67
CA PRO A 420 -29.81 -9.93 7.76
C PRO A 420 -29.02 -9.84 9.08
N THR A 421 -27.93 -10.61 9.21
CA THR A 421 -27.12 -10.68 10.43
C THR A 421 -25.63 -10.51 10.15
N LEU A 422 -24.98 -9.74 11.02
CA LEU A 422 -23.57 -9.41 10.98
C LEU A 422 -22.88 -9.99 12.22
N GLU A 423 -21.83 -10.76 11.99
CA GLU A 423 -20.97 -11.29 13.06
C GLU A 423 -19.95 -10.23 13.45
N VAL A 424 -19.83 -9.93 14.75
CA VAL A 424 -18.88 -8.95 15.28
C VAL A 424 -17.69 -9.70 15.89
N PHE A 425 -16.50 -9.44 15.38
CA PHE A 425 -15.29 -10.03 15.95
C PHE A 425 -14.90 -9.33 17.25
N THR A 426 -14.56 -10.11 18.28
CA THR A 426 -14.09 -9.60 19.57
C THR A 426 -12.62 -9.19 19.49
N SER A 427 -12.32 -8.11 18.77
CA SER A 427 -11.00 -7.48 18.71
C SER A 427 -11.08 -6.03 19.18
N LYS A 428 -9.95 -5.32 19.24
CA LYS A 428 -9.92 -3.90 19.63
C LYS A 428 -10.81 -3.02 18.74
N GLN A 429 -10.77 -3.23 17.43
CA GLN A 429 -11.54 -2.45 16.43
C GLN A 429 -12.92 -3.05 16.11
N ARG A 430 -13.23 -4.22 16.67
CA ARG A 430 -14.53 -4.90 16.56
C ARG A 430 -15.11 -4.94 15.13
N PRO A 431 -14.34 -5.38 14.12
CA PRO A 431 -14.82 -5.37 12.75
C PRO A 431 -16.00 -6.34 12.56
N ARG A 432 -16.83 -6.06 11.56
CA ARG A 432 -18.05 -6.83 11.28
C ARG A 432 -17.89 -7.67 10.03
N LYS A 433 -18.31 -8.93 10.09
CA LYS A 433 -18.43 -9.76 8.89
C LYS A 433 -19.77 -9.45 8.20
N LEU A 434 -19.67 -8.80 7.05
CA LEU A 434 -20.78 -8.45 6.17
C LEU A 434 -20.94 -9.51 5.09
N ARG A 435 -22.18 -9.96 4.87
CA ARG A 435 -22.55 -10.87 3.80
C ARG A 435 -23.38 -10.12 2.75
N ILE A 436 -22.98 -10.21 1.49
CA ILE A 436 -23.67 -9.61 0.35
C ILE A 436 -23.97 -10.70 -0.67
N TYR A 437 -25.22 -10.85 -1.05
CA TYR A 437 -25.63 -11.78 -2.10
C TYR A 437 -25.58 -11.09 -3.45
N GLY A 438 -24.86 -11.69 -4.40
CA GLY A 438 -24.76 -11.18 -5.75
C GLY A 438 -25.92 -11.57 -6.65
N SER A 439 -26.09 -10.82 -7.75
CA SER A 439 -27.04 -11.17 -8.82
C SER A 439 -26.69 -12.48 -9.54
N ASP A 440 -25.49 -13.02 -9.32
CA ASP A 440 -25.04 -14.33 -9.78
C ASP A 440 -25.40 -15.47 -8.81
N GLY A 441 -26.01 -15.15 -7.65
CA GLY A 441 -26.38 -16.11 -6.62
C GLY A 441 -25.23 -16.49 -5.68
N ILE A 442 -24.04 -15.88 -5.83
CA ILE A 442 -22.88 -16.16 -4.98
C ILE A 442 -22.91 -15.26 -3.74
N GLU A 443 -22.52 -15.80 -2.58
CA GLU A 443 -22.32 -15.04 -1.35
C GLU A 443 -20.91 -14.43 -1.31
N TYR A 444 -20.86 -13.10 -1.26
CA TYR A 444 -19.64 -12.33 -1.11
C TYR A 444 -19.51 -11.88 0.35
N ASN A 445 -18.42 -12.32 0.98
CA ASN A 445 -18.10 -11.97 2.35
C ASN A 445 -17.14 -10.76 2.36
N PHE A 446 -17.41 -9.81 3.24
CA PHE A 446 -16.57 -8.64 3.49
C PHE A 446 -16.33 -8.47 4.99
N LEU A 447 -15.18 -7.90 5.34
CA LEU A 447 -14.87 -7.42 6.68
C LEU A 447 -15.03 -5.90 6.69
N LEU A 448 -16.06 -5.42 7.38
CA LEU A 448 -16.32 -4.00 7.59
C LEU A 448 -15.50 -3.52 8.78
N LYS A 449 -14.49 -2.69 8.51
CA LYS A 449 -13.64 -2.06 9.52
C LYS A 449 -14.10 -0.63 9.79
N GLY A 450 -14.26 -0.29 11.05
CA GLY A 450 -14.47 1.07 11.54
C GLY A 450 -13.21 1.60 12.23
N HIS A 451 -13.12 2.93 12.38
CA HIS A 451 -11.98 3.66 12.95
C HIS A 451 -10.63 3.43 12.25
N GLU A 452 -10.66 3.07 10.97
CA GLU A 452 -9.46 2.75 10.21
C GLU A 452 -9.56 3.31 8.78
N ASP A 453 -8.56 4.09 8.40
CA ASP A 453 -8.37 4.55 7.04
C ASP A 453 -7.80 3.41 6.18
N LEU A 454 -8.63 2.85 5.29
CA LEU A 454 -8.26 1.76 4.39
C LEU A 454 -7.68 2.24 3.05
N ARG A 455 -7.49 3.56 2.85
CA ARG A 455 -6.82 4.05 1.63
C ARG A 455 -5.40 3.53 1.56
N GLN A 456 -4.70 3.44 2.69
CA GLN A 456 -3.37 2.83 2.76
C GLN A 456 -3.38 1.39 2.23
N ASP A 457 -4.30 0.55 2.72
CA ASP A 457 -4.49 -0.82 2.26
C ASP A 457 -4.85 -0.90 0.77
N GLU A 458 -5.74 -0.02 0.28
CA GLU A 458 -6.09 0.08 -1.15
C GLU A 458 -4.84 0.33 -2.00
N ARG A 459 -3.98 1.26 -1.59
CA ARG A 459 -2.75 1.56 -2.30
C ARG A 459 -1.74 0.42 -2.23
N VAL A 460 -1.59 -0.22 -1.07
CA VAL A 460 -0.73 -1.41 -0.94
C VAL A 460 -1.20 -2.54 -1.87
N MET A 461 -2.51 -2.74 -2.03
CA MET A 461 -3.05 -3.70 -3.00
C MET A 461 -2.75 -3.32 -4.46
N GLN A 462 -2.73 -2.04 -4.77
CA GLN A 462 -2.31 -1.54 -6.09
C GLN A 462 -0.82 -1.80 -6.33
N LEU A 463 0.05 -1.56 -5.34
CA LEU A 463 1.47 -1.90 -5.40
C LEU A 463 1.65 -3.41 -5.62
N PHE A 464 0.92 -4.26 -4.89
CA PHE A 464 0.95 -5.70 -5.13
C PHE A 464 0.45 -6.07 -6.53
N GLY A 465 -0.49 -5.30 -7.07
CA GLY A 465 -0.91 -5.40 -8.47
C GLY A 465 0.26 -5.18 -9.42
N LEU A 466 1.00 -4.07 -9.25
CA LEU A 466 2.19 -3.78 -10.04
C LEU A 466 3.25 -4.88 -9.88
N VAL A 467 3.56 -5.29 -8.65
CA VAL A 467 4.56 -6.35 -8.40
C VAL A 467 4.17 -7.66 -9.08
N ASN A 468 2.91 -8.06 -9.03
CA ASN A 468 2.43 -9.25 -9.73
C ASN A 468 2.62 -9.13 -11.25
N THR A 469 2.34 -7.96 -11.84
CA THR A 469 2.57 -7.71 -13.27
C THR A 469 4.07 -7.80 -13.61
N LEU A 470 4.94 -7.29 -12.74
CA LEU A 470 6.40 -7.36 -12.92
C LEU A 470 6.92 -8.80 -12.81
N LEU A 471 6.46 -9.57 -11.83
CA LEU A 471 6.81 -10.99 -11.64
C LEU A 471 6.26 -11.88 -12.76
N GLN A 472 5.14 -11.52 -13.39
CA GLN A 472 4.62 -12.25 -14.54
C GLN A 472 5.38 -11.93 -15.84
N LYS A 473 5.93 -10.73 -15.96
CA LYS A 473 6.71 -10.29 -17.13
C LYS A 473 8.10 -10.92 -17.18
N ASP A 474 8.68 -11.21 -16.02
CA ASP A 474 10.00 -11.82 -15.93
C ASP A 474 9.94 -13.37 -16.09
N PRO A 475 10.71 -13.96 -17.03
CA PRO A 475 10.60 -15.39 -17.33
C PRO A 475 10.93 -16.34 -16.17
N GLU A 476 11.91 -15.99 -15.33
CA GLU A 476 12.36 -16.85 -14.23
C GLU A 476 11.36 -16.87 -13.08
N THR A 477 10.78 -15.72 -12.77
CA THR A 477 9.73 -15.60 -11.76
C THR A 477 8.38 -16.13 -12.25
N PHE A 478 8.07 -15.98 -13.54
CA PHE A 478 6.89 -16.57 -14.18
C PHE A 478 6.90 -18.10 -14.15
N LYS A 479 8.01 -18.75 -14.54
CA LYS A 479 8.16 -20.22 -14.46
C LYS A 479 7.89 -20.77 -13.05
N ARG A 480 8.27 -20.01 -12.02
CA ARG A 480 8.11 -20.36 -10.60
C ARG A 480 6.73 -20.00 -10.03
N HIS A 481 5.86 -19.37 -10.84
CA HIS A 481 4.51 -18.93 -10.46
C HIS A 481 4.51 -18.02 -9.22
N LEU A 482 5.48 -17.10 -9.15
CA LEU A 482 5.58 -16.15 -8.03
C LEU A 482 4.46 -15.11 -8.12
N THR A 483 3.58 -15.08 -7.12
CA THR A 483 2.47 -14.12 -7.06
C THR A 483 2.13 -13.78 -5.62
N ILE A 484 1.78 -12.53 -5.38
CA ILE A 484 1.17 -12.04 -4.14
C ILE A 484 -0.34 -12.22 -4.23
N VAL A 485 -0.93 -12.77 -3.18
CA VAL A 485 -2.40 -12.86 -3.05
C VAL A 485 -2.95 -11.48 -2.72
N LYS A 486 -3.81 -10.97 -3.60
CA LYS A 486 -4.51 -9.69 -3.40
C LYS A 486 -5.94 -9.95 -2.95
N TYR A 487 -6.52 -8.98 -2.26
CA TYR A 487 -7.93 -8.94 -1.93
C TYR A 487 -8.48 -7.53 -2.16
N PRO A 488 -9.78 -7.39 -2.47
CA PRO A 488 -10.34 -6.07 -2.74
C PRO A 488 -10.41 -5.25 -1.46
N VAL A 489 -10.08 -3.96 -1.55
CA VAL A 489 -10.16 -2.99 -0.46
C VAL A 489 -10.98 -1.82 -0.98
N ILE A 490 -12.07 -1.50 -0.28
CA ILE A 490 -12.99 -0.43 -0.68
C ILE A 490 -13.14 0.55 0.49
N PRO A 491 -12.44 1.69 0.45
CA PRO A 491 -12.68 2.77 1.42
C PRO A 491 -14.14 3.26 1.32
N LEU A 492 -14.78 3.55 2.45
CA LEU A 492 -16.15 4.09 2.52
C LEU A 492 -16.19 5.51 3.09
N SER A 493 -15.26 5.81 4.00
CA SER A 493 -15.02 7.13 4.56
C SER A 493 -13.54 7.24 4.98
N PRO A 494 -13.05 8.41 5.42
CA PRO A 494 -11.70 8.53 5.99
C PRO A 494 -11.43 7.57 7.16
N ASN A 495 -12.47 7.12 7.85
CA ASN A 495 -12.37 6.30 9.07
C ASN A 495 -13.02 4.92 8.93
N SER A 496 -13.44 4.49 7.74
CA SER A 496 -14.06 3.17 7.58
C SER A 496 -13.94 2.63 6.17
N GLY A 497 -14.04 1.32 6.04
CA GLY A 497 -14.17 0.67 4.75
C GLY A 497 -14.38 -0.83 4.81
N LEU A 498 -14.41 -1.45 3.63
CA LEU A 498 -14.61 -2.87 3.42
C LEU A 498 -13.31 -3.53 2.96
N LEU A 499 -12.97 -4.66 3.58
CA LEU A 499 -11.97 -5.59 3.08
C LEU A 499 -12.67 -6.83 2.52
N GLY A 500 -12.31 -7.28 1.33
CA GLY A 500 -12.79 -8.54 0.79
C GLY A 500 -12.34 -9.70 1.67
N TRP A 501 -13.28 -10.59 2.00
CA TRP A 501 -12.95 -11.77 2.77
C TRP A 501 -12.19 -12.77 1.89
N VAL A 502 -11.02 -13.22 2.38
CA VAL A 502 -10.26 -14.26 1.70
C VAL A 502 -10.79 -15.62 2.15
N ASN A 503 -11.62 -16.23 1.30
CA ASN A 503 -12.23 -17.53 1.57
C ASN A 503 -11.18 -18.62 1.80
N SER A 504 -11.54 -19.64 2.59
CA SER A 504 -10.71 -20.82 2.86
C SER A 504 -9.36 -20.53 3.55
N THR A 505 -9.22 -19.40 4.24
CA THR A 505 -8.00 -19.07 4.99
C THR A 505 -8.19 -19.20 6.50
N ASP A 506 -7.09 -19.50 7.20
CA ASP A 506 -6.97 -19.40 8.66
C ASP A 506 -5.76 -18.56 9.03
N THR A 507 -5.82 -17.84 10.15
CA THR A 507 -4.62 -17.19 10.70
C THR A 507 -3.64 -18.23 11.23
N LEU A 508 -2.33 -17.94 11.15
CA LEU A 508 -1.31 -18.79 11.75
C LEU A 508 -1.55 -19.01 13.24
N HIS A 509 -2.02 -17.96 13.95
CA HIS A 509 -2.41 -18.06 15.34
C HIS A 509 -3.48 -19.13 15.59
N VAL A 510 -4.57 -19.12 14.82
CA VAL A 510 -5.66 -20.11 14.97
C VAL A 510 -5.19 -21.52 14.60
N LEU A 511 -4.36 -21.66 13.56
CA LEU A 511 -3.80 -22.95 13.16
C LEU A 511 -2.94 -23.57 14.28
N ILE A 512 -2.03 -22.78 14.86
CA ILE A 512 -1.15 -23.22 15.96
C ILE A 512 -1.96 -23.52 17.21
N LYS A 513 -2.91 -22.64 17.57
CA LYS A 513 -3.80 -22.84 18.72
C LYS A 513 -4.57 -24.15 18.63
N ASN A 514 -5.26 -24.38 17.51
CA ASN A 514 -6.03 -25.60 17.30
C ASN A 514 -5.16 -26.86 17.37
N TYR A 515 -3.93 -26.80 16.83
CA TYR A 515 -2.98 -27.91 16.92
C TYR A 515 -2.53 -28.18 18.36
N ARG A 516 -2.14 -27.15 19.10
CA ARG A 516 -1.70 -27.27 20.49
C ARG A 516 -2.83 -27.77 21.40
N ASP A 517 -4.03 -27.24 21.23
CA ASP A 517 -5.23 -27.66 21.99
C ASP A 517 -5.54 -29.16 21.75
N SER A 518 -5.41 -29.63 20.51
CA SER A 518 -5.61 -31.05 20.16
C SER A 518 -4.58 -32.00 20.78
N ARG A 519 -3.37 -31.49 21.05
CA ARG A 519 -2.25 -32.25 21.65
C ARG A 519 -2.07 -31.97 23.14
N LYS A 520 -2.96 -31.17 23.75
CA LYS A 520 -2.89 -30.72 25.15
C LYS A 520 -1.57 -30.01 25.50
N ILE A 521 -0.98 -29.33 24.50
CA ILE A 521 0.18 -28.45 24.69
C ILE A 521 -0.36 -27.08 25.08
N LEU A 522 0.24 -26.44 26.08
CA LEU A 522 -0.17 -25.09 26.47
C LEU A 522 0.20 -24.09 25.37
N LEU A 523 -0.74 -23.19 25.02
CA LEU A 523 -0.54 -22.19 23.97
C LEU A 523 0.66 -21.27 24.26
N ASN A 524 0.84 -20.90 25.52
CA ASN A 524 1.85 -19.96 26.00
C ASN A 524 3.03 -20.65 26.71
N ILE A 525 3.34 -21.91 26.34
CA ILE A 525 4.43 -22.67 26.95
C ILE A 525 5.77 -21.93 26.89
N GLU A 526 6.10 -21.30 25.77
CA GLU A 526 7.36 -20.55 25.61
C GLU A 526 7.43 -19.33 26.53
N HIS A 527 6.32 -18.59 26.66
CA HIS A 527 6.24 -17.45 27.57
C HIS A 527 6.36 -17.90 29.03
N ARG A 528 5.76 -19.05 29.38
CA ARG A 528 5.91 -19.62 30.72
C ARG A 528 7.35 -20.06 31.00
N LEU A 529 8.02 -20.68 30.03
CA LEU A 529 9.42 -21.06 30.16
C LEU A 529 10.35 -19.85 30.26
N ILE A 530 10.03 -18.74 29.59
CA ILE A 530 10.74 -17.46 29.76
C ILE A 530 10.62 -16.97 31.21
N LEU A 531 9.41 -16.95 31.76
CA LEU A 531 9.18 -16.54 33.16
C LEU A 531 9.85 -17.51 34.16
N GLN A 532 9.91 -18.81 33.86
CA GLN A 532 10.54 -19.82 34.70
C GLN A 532 12.07 -19.80 34.61
N GLY A 533 12.62 -19.66 33.40
CA GLY A 533 14.07 -19.57 33.15
C GLY A 533 14.68 -18.37 33.87
N PHE A 534 13.94 -17.27 33.94
CA PHE A 534 14.29 -16.11 34.76
C PHE A 534 14.44 -16.43 36.25
N GLN A 535 13.56 -17.28 36.80
CA GLN A 535 13.63 -17.70 38.21
C GLN A 535 14.79 -18.65 38.51
N SER A 536 15.28 -19.41 37.51
CA SER A 536 16.36 -20.38 37.68
C SER A 536 17.77 -19.84 37.39
N SER A 537 17.93 -18.86 36.49
CA SER A 537 19.27 -18.35 36.09
C SER A 537 19.85 -17.29 37.03
N LEU A 538 19.05 -16.66 37.90
CA LEU A 538 19.56 -15.76 38.96
C LEU A 538 19.41 -16.40 40.34
N SER A 539 20.54 -16.77 40.93
CA SER A 539 20.67 -17.14 42.33
C SER A 539 20.05 -16.09 43.25
N HIS A 540 19.01 -16.48 43.99
CA HIS A 540 18.56 -15.98 45.29
C HIS A 540 18.28 -14.48 45.54
N PHE A 541 18.67 -13.54 44.66
CA PHE A 541 18.69 -12.10 44.95
C PHE A 541 17.52 -11.30 44.36
N CYS A 542 16.81 -11.81 43.35
CA CYS A 542 15.75 -11.07 42.65
C CYS A 542 14.39 -11.77 42.76
N GLN A 543 13.88 -11.94 43.99
CA GLN A 543 12.47 -12.34 44.20
C GLN A 543 11.46 -11.22 43.89
N MET A 544 11.92 -10.05 43.43
CA MET A 544 11.14 -8.79 43.41
C MET A 544 11.00 -8.12 42.03
N ALA A 545 11.33 -8.79 40.92
CA ALA A 545 11.12 -8.22 39.57
C ALA A 545 10.44 -9.23 38.63
N PRO A 546 9.10 -9.18 38.47
CA PRO A 546 8.34 -10.14 37.65
C PRO A 546 8.31 -9.85 36.14
N ASP A 547 8.93 -8.76 35.67
CA ASP A 547 8.67 -8.26 34.32
C ASP A 547 9.83 -8.47 33.35
N PHE A 548 9.64 -9.39 32.38
CA PHE A 548 10.50 -9.60 31.22
C PHE A 548 10.84 -8.29 30.46
N GLU A 549 9.97 -7.27 30.55
CA GLU A 549 10.13 -6.00 29.86
C GLU A 549 11.33 -5.18 30.36
N HIS A 550 11.67 -5.27 31.65
CA HIS A 550 12.75 -4.50 32.28
C HIS A 550 14.13 -5.15 32.18
N LEU A 551 14.23 -6.35 31.58
CA LEU A 551 15.50 -7.06 31.43
C LEU A 551 16.42 -6.39 30.41
N CYS A 552 17.73 -6.44 30.69
CA CYS A 552 18.73 -5.99 29.72
C CYS A 552 18.78 -6.95 28.52
N LEU A 553 19.37 -6.51 27.40
CA LEU A 553 19.38 -7.30 26.16
C LEU A 553 20.00 -8.70 26.36
N MET A 554 21.13 -8.79 27.08
CA MET A 554 21.80 -10.07 27.33
C MET A 554 20.95 -11.02 28.17
N GLN A 555 20.24 -10.51 29.18
CA GLN A 555 19.33 -11.31 30.00
C GLN A 555 18.10 -11.77 29.20
N LYS A 556 17.56 -10.91 28.33
CA LYS A 556 16.47 -11.28 27.41
C LYS A 556 16.90 -12.39 26.48
N LEU A 557 18.12 -12.31 25.94
CA LEU A 557 18.70 -13.33 25.08
C LEU A 557 18.83 -14.69 25.76
N GLU A 558 19.45 -14.73 26.94
CA GLU A 558 19.65 -15.96 27.71
C GLU A 558 18.32 -16.68 27.99
N VAL A 559 17.33 -15.92 28.48
CA VAL A 559 16.00 -16.47 28.80
C VAL A 559 15.23 -16.87 27.52
N PHE A 560 15.43 -16.14 26.43
CA PHE A 560 14.85 -16.47 25.12
C PHE A 560 15.44 -17.77 24.58
N GLU A 561 16.76 -17.92 24.56
CA GLU A 561 17.46 -19.15 24.15
C GLU A 561 17.03 -20.34 24.99
N TYR A 562 16.96 -20.19 26.32
CA TYR A 562 16.45 -21.22 27.22
C TYR A 562 15.05 -21.71 26.81
N SER A 563 14.15 -20.80 26.42
CA SER A 563 12.80 -21.16 25.96
C SER A 563 12.83 -21.91 24.62
N LEU A 564 13.72 -21.50 23.70
CA LEU A 564 13.88 -22.14 22.40
C LEU A 564 14.44 -23.56 22.54
N ASP A 565 15.43 -23.79 23.40
CA ASP A 565 16.05 -25.11 23.60
C ASP A 565 15.10 -26.12 24.22
N ASN A 566 14.20 -25.66 25.09
CA ASN A 566 13.20 -26.48 25.77
C ASN A 566 11.95 -26.74 24.92
N THR A 567 11.87 -26.23 23.69
CA THR A 567 10.69 -26.38 22.82
C THR A 567 11.06 -26.70 21.38
N THR A 568 10.27 -27.52 20.69
CA THR A 568 10.67 -28.04 19.36
C THR A 568 10.48 -27.07 18.19
N GLY A 569 9.50 -26.15 18.24
CA GLY A 569 9.19 -25.25 17.13
C GLY A 569 8.74 -25.94 15.83
N GLN A 570 8.22 -27.18 15.89
CA GLN A 570 7.79 -27.96 14.72
C GLN A 570 6.27 -27.96 14.52
N ASP A 571 5.51 -27.22 15.32
CA ASP A 571 4.05 -27.25 15.32
C ASP A 571 3.49 -26.91 13.93
N PHE A 572 4.02 -25.87 13.29
CA PHE A 572 3.52 -25.43 11.99
C PHE A 572 3.85 -26.42 10.87
N TYR A 573 5.06 -27.00 10.86
CA TYR A 573 5.42 -28.11 9.97
C TYR A 573 4.43 -29.28 10.09
N ARG A 574 4.10 -29.67 11.33
CA ARG A 574 3.14 -30.76 11.58
C ARG A 574 1.73 -30.40 11.17
N VAL A 575 1.31 -29.14 11.32
CA VAL A 575 0.02 -28.65 10.82
C VAL A 575 -0.04 -28.74 9.30
N LEU A 576 1.01 -28.31 8.58
CA LEU A 576 1.09 -28.42 7.12
C LEU A 576 0.91 -29.86 6.66
N TRP A 577 1.58 -30.80 7.34
CA TRP A 577 1.46 -32.24 7.06
C TRP A 577 0.05 -32.76 7.35
N LEU A 578 -0.46 -32.58 8.58
CA LEU A 578 -1.74 -33.14 9.03
C LEU A 578 -2.95 -32.57 8.28
N LYS A 579 -2.86 -31.34 7.79
CA LYS A 579 -3.93 -30.70 7.01
C LYS A 579 -3.85 -31.00 5.53
N SER A 580 -2.83 -31.72 5.06
CA SER A 580 -2.68 -32.09 3.65
C SER A 580 -3.35 -33.42 3.36
N ARG A 581 -3.95 -33.55 2.17
CA ARG A 581 -4.72 -34.76 1.79
C ARG A 581 -3.81 -35.95 1.48
N ASN A 582 -2.68 -35.69 0.84
CA ASN A 582 -1.67 -36.66 0.45
C ASN A 582 -0.27 -36.00 0.45
N SER A 583 0.77 -36.79 0.20
CA SER A 583 2.17 -36.34 0.22
C SER A 583 2.51 -35.35 -0.89
N GLU A 584 1.92 -35.51 -2.08
CA GLU A 584 2.09 -34.59 -3.22
C GLU A 584 1.50 -33.21 -2.91
N ALA A 585 0.25 -33.16 -2.44
CA ALA A 585 -0.40 -31.91 -2.03
C ALA A 585 0.34 -31.24 -0.89
N TRP A 586 0.94 -32.00 0.02
CA TRP A 586 1.81 -31.44 1.05
C TRP A 586 3.05 -30.76 0.45
N LEU A 587 3.70 -31.41 -0.52
CA LEU A 587 4.88 -30.86 -1.19
C LEU A 587 4.53 -29.56 -1.93
N ASP A 588 3.44 -29.57 -2.72
CA ASP A 588 2.97 -28.39 -3.45
C ASP A 588 2.59 -27.24 -2.50
N ARG A 589 1.86 -27.54 -1.43
CA ARG A 589 1.49 -26.54 -0.41
C ARG A 589 2.72 -25.96 0.27
N ARG A 590 3.72 -26.80 0.58
CA ARG A 590 4.97 -26.35 1.19
C ARG A 590 5.78 -25.48 0.25
N SER A 591 5.88 -25.83 -1.04
CA SER A 591 6.55 -25.01 -2.05
C SER A 591 5.81 -23.67 -2.27
N ASN A 592 4.48 -23.68 -2.33
CA ASN A 592 3.68 -22.45 -2.44
C ASN A 592 3.83 -21.55 -1.19
N TYR A 593 3.80 -22.15 0.00
CA TYR A 593 4.08 -21.47 1.26
C TYR A 593 5.44 -20.77 1.22
N CYS A 594 6.49 -21.50 0.87
CA CYS A 594 7.86 -20.99 0.83
C CYS A 594 8.02 -19.85 -0.18
N ARG A 595 7.46 -20.01 -1.39
CA ARG A 595 7.51 -18.99 -2.46
C ARG A 595 6.74 -17.73 -2.07
N THR A 596 5.51 -17.87 -1.56
CA THR A 596 4.69 -16.71 -1.19
C THR A 596 5.24 -15.96 0.02
N LEU A 597 5.78 -16.68 1.01
CA LEU A 597 6.48 -16.06 2.14
C LEU A 597 7.71 -15.28 1.67
N ALA A 598 8.56 -15.86 0.81
CA ALA A 598 9.75 -15.18 0.29
C ALA A 598 9.42 -13.90 -0.50
N VAL A 599 8.40 -13.95 -1.38
CA VAL A 599 7.95 -12.78 -2.14
C VAL A 599 7.46 -11.68 -1.18
N MET A 600 6.64 -12.04 -0.19
CA MET A 600 6.13 -11.09 0.79
C MET A 600 7.20 -10.56 1.74
N SER A 601 8.24 -11.33 2.07
CA SER A 601 9.39 -10.88 2.86
C SER A 601 10.14 -9.77 2.13
N MET A 602 10.44 -9.94 0.85
CA MET A 602 11.15 -8.92 0.07
C MET A 602 10.28 -7.68 -0.18
N VAL A 603 9.03 -7.87 -0.59
CA VAL A 603 8.10 -6.75 -0.84
C VAL A 603 7.77 -6.00 0.45
N GLY A 604 7.58 -6.73 1.56
CA GLY A 604 7.38 -6.17 2.89
C GLY A 604 8.58 -5.38 3.39
N HIS A 605 9.81 -5.85 3.15
CA HIS A 605 11.03 -5.08 3.45
C HIS A 605 11.06 -3.76 2.68
N ILE A 606 10.83 -3.78 1.36
CA ILE A 606 10.81 -2.56 0.53
C ILE A 606 9.76 -1.57 1.04
N LEU A 607 8.54 -2.04 1.33
CA LEU A 607 7.46 -1.21 1.86
C LEU A 607 7.72 -0.73 3.31
N GLY A 608 8.57 -1.42 4.08
CA GLY A 608 8.77 -1.18 5.51
C GLY A 608 7.58 -1.66 6.35
N LEU A 609 7.04 -2.82 6.01
CA LEU A 609 5.80 -3.37 6.55
C LEU A 609 6.02 -4.06 7.91
N GLY A 610 5.59 -3.43 9.01
CA GLY A 610 5.77 -3.90 10.40
C GLY A 610 4.47 -4.26 11.14
N ASP A 611 4.53 -4.87 12.33
CA ASP A 611 3.40 -5.50 13.05
C ASP A 611 2.93 -6.83 12.42
N ARG A 612 3.91 -7.67 12.05
CA ARG A 612 3.68 -9.01 11.45
C ARG A 612 3.55 -10.11 12.51
N HIS A 613 2.63 -9.93 13.45
CA HIS A 613 2.29 -10.95 14.44
C HIS A 613 1.45 -12.10 13.81
N PRO A 614 1.38 -13.30 14.42
CA PRO A 614 0.76 -14.49 13.80
C PRO A 614 -0.73 -14.36 13.41
N SER A 615 -1.45 -13.38 13.97
CA SER A 615 -2.84 -13.08 13.59
C SER A 615 -2.97 -12.28 12.29
N ASN A 616 -1.90 -11.62 11.82
CA ASN A 616 -1.84 -10.83 10.58
C ASN A 616 -1.28 -11.65 9.40
N LEU A 617 -0.92 -12.91 9.63
CA LEU A 617 -0.51 -13.85 8.60
C LEU A 617 -1.57 -14.95 8.51
N LEU A 618 -2.19 -15.07 7.34
CA LEU A 618 -3.14 -16.12 7.02
C LEU A 618 -2.49 -17.13 6.08
N MET A 619 -3.00 -18.35 6.14
CA MET A 619 -2.64 -19.42 5.23
C MET A 619 -3.90 -19.96 4.55
N ASP A 620 -3.86 -20.09 3.24
CA ASP A 620 -4.89 -20.80 2.49
C ASP A 620 -4.85 -22.30 2.78
N ARG A 621 -6.00 -22.84 3.20
CA ARG A 621 -6.20 -24.26 3.52
C ARG A 621 -6.00 -25.16 2.32
N VAL A 622 -6.21 -24.65 1.09
CA VAL A 622 -6.12 -25.46 -0.13
C VAL A 622 -4.74 -25.31 -0.77
N SER A 623 -4.35 -24.10 -1.20
CA SER A 623 -3.12 -23.90 -1.96
C SER A 623 -1.85 -23.83 -1.11
N GLY A 624 -1.97 -23.56 0.19
CA GLY A 624 -0.84 -23.34 1.08
C GLY A 624 -0.16 -21.97 0.95
N ARG A 625 -0.73 -21.04 0.18
CA ARG A 625 -0.21 -19.67 0.04
C ARG A 625 -0.39 -18.88 1.33
N ILE A 626 0.60 -18.06 1.66
CA ILE A 626 0.51 -17.08 2.75
C ILE A 626 -0.13 -15.80 2.24
N VAL A 627 -1.02 -15.24 3.05
CA VAL A 627 -1.70 -13.96 2.80
C VAL A 627 -1.45 -13.06 3.99
N HIS A 628 -0.81 -11.92 3.76
CA HIS A 628 -0.64 -10.89 4.78
C HIS A 628 -1.87 -10.00 4.78
N VAL A 629 -2.33 -9.61 5.98
CA VAL A 629 -3.41 -8.64 6.16
C VAL A 629 -2.99 -7.56 7.15
N ASP A 630 -3.79 -6.50 7.21
CA ASP A 630 -3.61 -5.35 8.08
C ASP A 630 -2.32 -4.58 7.76
N PHE A 631 -2.42 -3.62 6.85
CA PHE A 631 -1.28 -2.84 6.37
C PHE A 631 -1.15 -1.48 7.07
N GLY A 632 -1.71 -1.34 8.28
CA GLY A 632 -1.69 -0.06 9.02
C GLY A 632 -0.28 0.47 9.32
N ASP A 633 0.68 -0.42 9.62
CA ASP A 633 2.06 -0.06 9.94
C ASP A 633 3.00 -0.31 8.74
N CYS A 634 3.01 0.62 7.77
CA CYS A 634 3.97 0.66 6.67
C CYS A 634 5.09 1.68 6.95
N PHE A 635 6.12 1.72 6.10
CA PHE A 635 7.19 2.72 6.13
C PHE A 635 7.99 2.75 7.43
N GLU A 636 8.26 1.58 8.01
CA GLU A 636 9.10 1.41 9.22
C GLU A 636 8.52 2.09 10.47
N VAL A 637 7.23 2.44 10.48
CA VAL A 637 6.54 3.02 11.64
C VAL A 637 6.71 2.14 12.87
N ALA A 638 6.65 0.81 12.72
CA ALA A 638 6.85 -0.14 13.83
C ALA A 638 8.30 -0.14 14.36
N MET A 639 9.30 0.20 13.54
CA MET A 639 10.71 0.28 13.95
C MET A 639 11.02 1.58 14.72
N GLN A 640 10.23 2.63 14.47
CA GLN A 640 10.38 3.96 15.08
C GLN A 640 9.55 4.15 16.35
N ARG A 641 8.80 3.13 16.79
CA ARG A 641 8.00 3.20 18.03
C ARG A 641 8.90 3.35 19.25
N GLU A 642 8.48 4.18 20.19
CA GLU A 642 9.16 4.33 21.49
C GLU A 642 9.10 3.03 22.32
N LYS A 643 7.93 2.38 22.31
CA LYS A 643 7.69 1.14 23.04
C LYS A 643 7.84 -0.06 22.11
N HIS A 644 8.76 -0.96 22.45
CA HIS A 644 9.05 -2.20 21.71
C HIS A 644 9.26 -1.98 20.19
N PRO A 645 10.28 -1.21 19.79
CA PRO A 645 10.58 -1.03 18.37
C PRO A 645 10.91 -2.37 17.70
N GLU A 646 10.27 -2.66 16.57
CA GLU A 646 10.62 -3.84 15.77
C GLU A 646 12.03 -3.68 15.18
N LYS A 647 12.88 -4.71 15.33
CA LYS A 647 14.27 -4.72 14.85
C LYS A 647 14.51 -5.69 13.68
N VAL A 648 13.45 -6.28 13.13
CA VAL A 648 13.52 -7.25 12.04
C VAL A 648 12.90 -6.69 10.76
N PRO A 649 13.45 -6.99 9.57
CA PRO A 649 12.90 -6.50 8.30
C PRO A 649 11.60 -7.21 7.90
N PHE A 650 11.43 -8.46 8.32
CA PHE A 650 10.24 -9.28 8.14
C PHE A 650 10.26 -10.44 9.14
N ARG A 651 9.10 -11.08 9.34
CA ARG A 651 8.98 -12.25 10.21
C ARG A 651 9.61 -13.48 9.54
N LEU A 652 10.73 -13.96 10.06
CA LEU A 652 11.35 -15.24 9.69
C LEU A 652 11.81 -15.98 10.95
N THR A 653 10.83 -16.40 11.74
CA THR A 653 11.03 -17.11 13.00
C THR A 653 11.26 -18.60 12.79
N ARG A 654 11.75 -19.30 13.82
CA ARG A 654 12.12 -20.72 13.72
C ARG A 654 10.97 -21.64 13.31
N MET A 655 9.70 -21.39 13.71
CA MET A 655 8.56 -22.22 13.29
C MET A 655 8.23 -22.03 11.81
N LEU A 656 8.45 -20.83 11.27
CA LEU A 656 8.28 -20.59 9.84
C LEU A 656 9.39 -21.28 9.06
N THR A 657 10.63 -21.21 9.56
CA THR A 657 11.80 -21.86 8.97
C THR A 657 11.71 -23.39 9.03
N SER A 658 11.27 -23.96 10.16
CA SER A 658 11.14 -25.41 10.33
C SER A 658 10.08 -26.03 9.41
N ALA A 659 9.09 -25.23 8.98
CA ALA A 659 8.07 -25.62 8.03
C ALA A 659 8.53 -25.61 6.56
N MET A 660 9.75 -25.13 6.27
CA MET A 660 10.32 -25.08 4.93
C MET A 660 10.87 -26.45 4.47
N GLU A 661 11.66 -26.43 3.40
CA GLU A 661 12.36 -27.59 2.86
C GLU A 661 13.52 -28.01 3.77
N VAL A 662 14.13 -29.17 3.49
CA VAL A 662 15.19 -29.76 4.33
C VAL A 662 16.44 -28.88 4.40
N SER A 663 16.68 -28.08 3.36
CA SER A 663 17.72 -27.04 3.31
C SER A 663 17.36 -25.75 4.06
N GLY A 664 16.19 -25.71 4.74
CA GLY A 664 15.69 -24.56 5.46
C GLY A 664 15.59 -23.31 4.57
N ILE A 665 16.30 -22.26 4.97
CA ILE A 665 16.29 -20.94 4.34
C ILE A 665 17.10 -20.92 3.03
N GLU A 666 18.18 -21.70 2.95
CA GLU A 666 19.15 -21.70 1.83
C GLU A 666 18.61 -22.33 0.54
N GLY A 667 17.40 -22.90 0.58
CA GLY A 667 16.75 -23.50 -0.59
C GLY A 667 15.85 -22.54 -1.36
N THR A 668 14.60 -22.99 -1.59
CA THR A 668 13.60 -22.23 -2.36
C THR A 668 13.38 -20.81 -1.83
N PHE A 669 13.46 -20.59 -0.52
CA PHE A 669 13.22 -19.28 0.09
C PHE A 669 14.25 -18.25 -0.40
N LYS A 670 15.55 -18.50 -0.16
CA LYS A 670 16.63 -17.58 -0.55
C LYS A 670 16.67 -17.32 -2.05
N ILE A 671 16.53 -18.35 -2.88
CA ILE A 671 16.52 -18.19 -4.34
C ILE A 671 15.31 -17.34 -4.78
N THR A 672 14.14 -17.53 -4.17
CA THR A 672 12.95 -16.73 -4.45
C THR A 672 13.13 -15.28 -4.00
N CYS A 673 13.77 -15.04 -2.86
CA CYS A 673 14.13 -13.71 -2.39
C CYS A 673 15.06 -12.99 -3.37
N GLN A 674 16.10 -13.67 -3.87
CA GLN A 674 17.04 -13.11 -4.85
C GLN A 674 16.35 -12.72 -6.16
N HIS A 675 15.53 -13.59 -6.73
CA HIS A 675 14.80 -13.26 -7.96
C HIS A 675 13.77 -12.15 -7.75
N THR A 676 13.05 -12.16 -6.63
CA THR A 676 12.08 -11.10 -6.31
C THR A 676 12.80 -9.77 -6.15
N MET A 677 13.87 -9.71 -5.36
CA MET A 677 14.66 -8.51 -5.14
C MET A 677 15.28 -7.99 -6.45
N ARG A 678 15.75 -8.88 -7.34
CA ARG A 678 16.21 -8.50 -8.68
C ARG A 678 15.12 -7.77 -9.47
N VAL A 679 13.92 -8.36 -9.58
CA VAL A 679 12.81 -7.76 -10.33
C VAL A 679 12.39 -6.41 -9.73
N LEU A 680 12.37 -6.29 -8.40
CA LEU A 680 12.05 -5.02 -7.73
C LEU A 680 13.12 -3.95 -8.00
N ARG A 681 14.41 -4.28 -7.93
CA ARG A 681 15.52 -3.33 -8.18
C ARG A 681 15.61 -2.91 -9.65
N GLU A 682 15.42 -3.84 -10.60
CA GLU A 682 15.38 -3.55 -12.04
C GLU A 682 14.25 -2.56 -12.39
N ASN A 683 13.13 -2.59 -11.65
CA ASN A 683 11.96 -1.76 -11.88
C ASN A 683 11.75 -0.70 -10.78
N LYS A 684 12.83 -0.25 -10.12
CA LYS A 684 12.79 0.66 -8.97
C LYS A 684 11.97 1.92 -9.21
N GLU A 685 12.13 2.55 -10.38
CA GLU A 685 11.47 3.80 -10.74
C GLU A 685 9.94 3.66 -10.78
N SER A 686 9.43 2.51 -11.22
CA SER A 686 7.99 2.22 -11.28
C SER A 686 7.40 2.06 -9.88
N ILE A 687 8.14 1.38 -9.00
CA ILE A 687 7.75 1.17 -7.60
C ILE A 687 7.80 2.50 -6.85
N ILE A 688 8.85 3.30 -7.08
CA ILE A 688 8.98 4.65 -6.52
C ILE A 688 7.83 5.53 -7.02
N ALA A 689 7.49 5.53 -8.30
CA ALA A 689 6.35 6.31 -8.82
C ALA A 689 5.01 5.94 -8.18
N VAL A 690 4.76 4.63 -7.96
CA VAL A 690 3.60 4.17 -7.18
C VAL A 690 3.64 4.76 -5.78
N LEU A 691 4.76 4.61 -5.06
CA LEU A 691 4.89 5.02 -3.66
C LEU A 691 4.94 6.54 -3.46
N GLU A 692 5.54 7.31 -4.37
CA GLU A 692 5.53 8.78 -4.37
C GLU A 692 4.10 9.30 -4.42
N ALA A 693 3.20 8.62 -5.16
CA ALA A 693 1.80 8.97 -5.17
C ALA A 693 1.11 8.71 -3.81
N PHE A 694 1.62 7.79 -2.98
CA PHE A 694 1.10 7.55 -1.61
C PHE A 694 1.60 8.64 -0.68
N VAL A 695 2.87 9.01 -0.84
CA VAL A 695 3.62 9.88 0.07
C VAL A 695 3.36 11.36 -0.21
N HIS A 696 2.99 11.72 -1.43
CA HIS A 696 2.48 13.05 -1.75
C HIS A 696 0.95 13.11 -1.80
N ASP A 697 0.25 12.08 -1.28
CA ASP A 697 -1.14 12.23 -0.89
C ASP A 697 -1.17 12.91 0.49
N PRO A 698 -1.54 14.19 0.58
CA PRO A 698 -1.53 14.90 1.86
C PRO A 698 -2.49 14.28 2.89
N LEU A 699 -3.33 13.32 2.48
CA LEU A 699 -4.34 12.69 3.32
C LEU A 699 -3.93 11.35 3.93
N ILE A 700 -2.86 10.73 3.44
CA ILE A 700 -2.29 9.51 4.03
C ILE A 700 -1.17 9.88 5.04
N ASN A 701 -0.54 11.03 4.84
CA ASN A 701 0.64 11.46 5.59
C ASN A 701 0.46 11.74 7.08
N TRP A 702 -0.77 11.92 7.59
CA TRP A 702 -0.98 12.23 9.01
C TRP A 702 -0.49 11.11 9.94
N ARG A 703 -0.51 9.84 9.50
CA ARG A 703 0.02 8.70 10.27
C ARG A 703 1.54 8.74 10.41
N LEU A 704 2.25 9.26 9.41
CA LEU A 704 3.70 9.43 9.47
C LEU A 704 4.07 10.50 10.52
N VAL A 705 3.27 11.55 10.70
CA VAL A 705 3.53 12.61 11.70
C VAL A 705 3.34 12.11 13.13
N GLN A 706 2.31 11.30 13.40
CA GLN A 706 2.06 10.79 14.75
C GLN A 706 3.19 9.91 15.29
N GLY A 707 3.89 9.17 14.41
CA GLY A 707 5.07 8.38 14.79
C GLY A 707 6.32 9.21 15.15
N GLY A 708 6.26 10.55 15.15
CA GLY A 708 7.35 11.41 15.64
C GLY A 708 6.92 12.51 16.61
N ARG A 709 5.62 12.63 16.91
CA ARG A 709 5.08 13.71 17.76
C ARG A 709 5.30 13.48 19.27
N GLN A 710 6.14 12.53 19.66
CA GLN A 710 6.64 12.39 21.03
C GLN A 710 8.03 13.04 21.24
N VAL A 711 8.63 13.64 20.21
CA VAL A 711 9.85 14.45 20.36
C VAL A 711 9.47 15.84 20.92
N GLY A 712 9.23 15.90 22.22
CA GLY A 712 8.79 17.12 22.89
C GLY A 712 8.75 17.07 24.42
N HIS A 713 9.55 16.23 25.08
CA HIS A 713 9.80 16.33 26.52
C HIS A 713 11.30 16.29 26.84
N GLN A 714 12.05 17.24 26.31
CA GLN A 714 13.27 17.71 26.98
C GLN A 714 12.89 18.91 27.85
N ASN A 715 12.44 18.60 29.08
CA ASN A 715 12.47 19.44 30.30
C ASN A 715 11.28 19.11 31.23
N ALA A 716 11.25 17.92 31.81
CA ALA A 716 10.66 17.65 33.13
C ALA A 716 10.78 16.16 33.49
N ALA A 717 11.80 15.78 34.25
CA ALA A 717 11.78 14.51 34.98
C ALA A 717 12.64 14.63 36.26
N ARG A 718 11.99 15.09 37.33
CA ARG A 718 12.23 14.60 38.69
C ARG A 718 10.92 13.96 39.16
N GLY A 719 10.93 12.63 39.28
CA GLY A 719 10.05 11.86 40.16
C GLY A 719 8.75 11.30 39.57
N GLY A 720 8.55 9.99 39.75
CA GLY A 720 7.22 9.40 40.01
C GLY A 720 6.75 8.32 39.03
N GLU A 721 7.00 7.07 39.37
CA GLU A 721 6.53 5.85 38.70
C GLU A 721 5.02 5.63 38.91
N ASN A 722 4.29 5.29 37.82
CA ASN A 722 3.15 4.35 37.73
C ASN A 722 2.12 4.78 36.66
N ALA A 723 2.23 4.22 35.44
CA ALA A 723 1.10 4.05 34.50
C ALA A 723 1.51 3.12 33.33
N ALA A 724 1.41 1.80 33.55
CA ALA A 724 1.51 0.80 32.49
C ALA A 724 0.11 0.29 32.12
N ALA A 725 -0.36 0.64 30.93
CA ALA A 725 -1.26 -0.12 30.03
C ALA A 725 -1.98 0.84 29.08
N GLY A 726 -1.88 0.59 27.77
CA GLY A 726 -2.77 1.21 26.78
C GLY A 726 -2.28 2.51 26.13
N ALA A 727 -1.16 2.46 25.40
CA ALA A 727 -0.86 3.52 24.44
C ALA A 727 -1.80 3.37 23.23
N ARG A 728 -2.92 4.12 23.24
CA ARG A 728 -3.79 4.27 22.06
C ARG A 728 -3.18 5.30 21.10
N ARG A 729 -3.32 5.01 19.80
CA ARG A 729 -3.04 5.94 18.71
C ARG A 729 -3.95 7.17 18.90
N PRO A 730 -3.43 8.41 18.98
CA PRO A 730 -4.27 9.59 19.12
C PRO A 730 -5.11 9.77 17.86
N ARG A 731 -6.33 10.29 18.02
CA ARG A 731 -7.20 10.70 16.90
C ARG A 731 -6.44 11.66 16.01
N GLY A 732 -6.42 11.39 14.71
CA GLY A 732 -5.97 12.33 13.70
C GLY A 732 -6.97 13.48 13.65
N ASP A 733 -6.69 14.57 14.35
CA ASP A 733 -7.44 15.79 14.18
C ASP A 733 -7.00 16.42 12.84
N GLU A 734 -7.83 16.25 11.80
CA GLU A 734 -7.61 16.76 10.45
C GLU A 734 -7.71 18.31 10.36
N THR A 735 -8.00 18.97 11.48
CA THR A 735 -8.05 20.44 11.60
C THR A 735 -6.66 21.10 11.57
N ASN A 736 -5.59 20.33 11.84
CA ASN A 736 -4.19 20.82 11.78
C ASN A 736 -3.61 20.92 10.36
N ILE A 737 -4.43 20.74 9.31
CA ILE A 737 -4.01 20.95 7.90
C ILE A 737 -3.89 22.45 7.57
N HIS A 738 -4.25 23.35 8.50
CA HIS A 738 -4.17 24.80 8.33
C HIS A 738 -2.87 25.45 8.85
N ASP A 739 -1.96 24.70 9.47
CA ASP A 739 -0.62 25.19 9.81
C ASP A 739 0.35 24.89 8.66
N ASP A 740 0.82 25.94 7.98
CA ASP A 740 1.84 25.83 6.91
C ASP A 740 3.12 25.11 7.41
N ASP A 741 3.46 25.25 8.69
CA ASP A 741 4.58 24.55 9.34
C ASP A 741 4.35 23.03 9.46
N ALA A 742 3.11 22.59 9.74
CA ALA A 742 2.76 21.17 9.81
C ALA A 742 2.81 20.53 8.41
N VAL A 743 2.37 21.25 7.38
CA VAL A 743 2.44 20.81 5.98
C VAL A 743 3.91 20.71 5.50
N GLY A 744 4.77 21.65 5.91
CA GLY A 744 6.22 21.59 5.66
C GLY A 744 6.89 20.37 6.28
N GLN A 745 6.61 20.07 7.55
CA GLN A 745 7.14 18.89 8.24
C GLN A 745 6.61 17.56 7.68
N ILE A 746 5.33 17.53 7.27
CA ILE A 746 4.72 16.40 6.57
C ILE A 746 5.48 16.10 5.28
N ASN A 747 5.76 17.12 4.48
CA ASN A 747 6.49 16.97 3.21
C ASN A 747 7.94 16.51 3.44
N ALA A 748 8.61 16.97 4.49
CA ALA A 748 9.97 16.53 4.82
C ALA A 748 10.02 15.03 5.18
N ARG A 749 9.12 14.55 6.04
CA ARG A 749 9.07 13.12 6.41
C ARG A 749 8.62 12.23 5.27
N ALA A 750 7.70 12.73 4.44
CA ALA A 750 7.32 12.11 3.18
C ALA A 750 8.56 11.87 2.29
N VAL A 751 9.37 12.90 2.03
CA VAL A 751 10.60 12.76 1.24
C VAL A 751 11.56 11.74 1.86
N GLN A 752 11.74 11.74 3.19
CA GLN A 752 12.58 10.74 3.87
C GLN A 752 12.10 9.29 3.65
N VAL A 753 10.78 9.05 3.63
CA VAL A 753 10.22 7.72 3.37
C VAL A 753 10.55 7.27 1.94
N VAL A 754 10.36 8.14 0.94
CA VAL A 754 10.69 7.82 -0.45
C VAL A 754 12.18 7.57 -0.61
N GLU A 755 13.02 8.41 -0.01
CA GLU A 755 14.48 8.24 -0.01
C GLU A 755 14.88 6.92 0.64
N ARG A 756 14.26 6.57 1.78
CA ARG A 756 14.51 5.29 2.46
C ARG A 756 14.15 4.09 1.57
N VAL A 757 13.03 4.14 0.86
CA VAL A 757 12.66 3.10 -0.09
C VAL A 757 13.64 3.04 -1.26
N GLN A 758 14.08 4.20 -1.76
CA GLN A 758 15.10 4.27 -2.81
C GLN A 758 16.43 3.66 -2.37
N GLN A 759 16.86 3.88 -1.12
CA GLN A 759 18.04 3.24 -0.54
C GLN A 759 17.89 1.71 -0.53
N LYS A 760 16.71 1.18 -0.15
CA LYS A 760 16.44 -0.26 -0.20
C LYS A 760 16.48 -0.82 -1.63
N LEU A 761 15.90 -0.13 -2.59
CA LEU A 761 15.89 -0.53 -4.01
C LEU A 761 17.25 -0.35 -4.70
N THR A 762 18.18 0.38 -4.10
CA THR A 762 19.56 0.55 -4.62
C THR A 762 20.60 -0.27 -3.85
N GLY A 763 20.20 -1.00 -2.81
CA GLY A 763 21.12 -1.77 -1.97
C GLY A 763 22.01 -0.91 -1.06
N ARG A 764 21.56 0.31 -0.72
CA ARG A 764 22.25 1.27 0.16
C ARG A 764 21.56 1.40 1.53
N ASP A 765 20.79 0.39 1.93
CA ASP A 765 19.91 0.38 3.11
C ASP A 765 20.63 0.20 4.45
N PHE A 766 21.79 -0.47 4.47
CA PHE A 766 22.60 -0.68 5.68
C PHE A 766 23.65 0.40 5.90
N LYS A 767 24.31 0.82 4.82
CA LYS A 767 25.33 1.89 4.82
C LYS A 767 25.08 2.77 3.58
N PRO A 768 24.79 4.06 3.74
CA PRO A 768 24.46 4.94 2.61
C PRO A 768 25.54 5.00 1.52
N THR A 769 26.80 4.81 1.90
CA THR A 769 27.98 4.88 1.02
C THR A 769 28.30 3.58 0.30
N VAL A 770 27.74 2.44 0.72
CA VAL A 770 28.07 1.12 0.18
C VAL A 770 26.89 0.54 -0.59
N VAL A 771 27.10 0.26 -1.87
CA VAL A 771 26.12 -0.45 -2.71
C VAL A 771 26.30 -1.95 -2.53
N LEU A 772 25.27 -2.62 -2.00
CA LEU A 772 25.25 -4.07 -1.86
C LEU A 772 24.73 -4.75 -3.14
N SER A 773 25.33 -5.88 -3.47
CA SER A 773 24.78 -6.79 -4.47
C SER A 773 23.43 -7.34 -3.99
N ILE A 774 22.63 -7.88 -4.91
CA ILE A 774 21.32 -8.48 -4.58
C ILE A 774 21.50 -9.61 -3.58
N ASN A 775 22.54 -10.45 -3.77
CA ASN A 775 22.81 -11.59 -2.91
C ASN A 775 23.22 -11.14 -1.51
N ASP A 776 24.17 -10.20 -1.41
CA ASP A 776 24.65 -9.70 -0.11
C ASP A 776 23.55 -8.98 0.67
N GLN A 777 22.69 -8.24 -0.03
CA GLN A 777 21.55 -7.57 0.60
C GLN A 777 20.57 -8.60 1.16
N VAL A 778 20.19 -9.61 0.36
CA VAL A 778 19.29 -10.69 0.81
C VAL A 778 19.88 -11.45 2.00
N ASP A 779 21.17 -11.77 1.96
CA ASP A 779 21.84 -12.48 3.05
C ASP A 779 21.86 -11.67 4.36
N LYS A 780 22.14 -10.36 4.28
CA LYS A 780 22.06 -9.48 5.46
C LYS A 780 20.64 -9.34 5.99
N LEU A 781 19.63 -9.28 5.12
CA LEU A 781 18.23 -9.22 5.54
C LEU A 781 17.78 -10.50 6.24
N ILE A 782 18.17 -11.65 5.71
CA ILE A 782 17.92 -12.95 6.34
C ILE A 782 18.60 -12.99 7.72
N ALA A 783 19.88 -12.61 7.80
CA ALA A 783 20.62 -12.58 9.06
C ALA A 783 19.97 -11.66 10.11
N GLN A 784 19.47 -10.48 9.70
CA GLN A 784 18.72 -9.60 10.61
C GLN A 784 17.39 -10.20 11.07
N ALA A 785 16.67 -10.87 10.16
CA ALA A 785 15.37 -11.47 10.47
C ALA A 785 15.46 -12.70 11.38
N THR A 786 16.58 -13.44 11.32
CA THR A 786 16.84 -14.63 12.14
C THR A 786 17.68 -14.34 13.39
N SER A 787 18.18 -13.11 13.57
CA SER A 787 18.99 -12.75 14.73
C SER A 787 18.17 -12.88 16.02
N LEU A 788 18.65 -13.71 16.95
CA LEU A 788 18.04 -13.89 18.26
C LEU A 788 18.04 -12.60 19.07
N GLU A 789 19.04 -11.72 18.87
CA GLU A 789 19.13 -10.42 19.53
C GLU A 789 17.99 -9.49 19.10
N ASN A 790 17.63 -9.52 17.81
CA ASN A 790 16.53 -8.72 17.29
C ASN A 790 15.18 -9.32 17.68
N LEU A 791 15.05 -10.65 17.65
CA LEU A 791 13.82 -11.36 17.97
C LEU A 791 13.46 -11.27 19.47
N SER A 792 14.46 -11.32 20.36
CA SER A 792 14.24 -11.25 21.82
C SER A 792 13.73 -9.87 22.29
N GLN A 793 13.96 -8.81 21.51
CA GLN A 793 13.46 -7.46 21.77
C GLN A 793 12.01 -7.24 21.34
N CYS A 794 11.46 -8.14 20.51
CA CYS A 794 10.10 -8.01 20.01
C CYS A 794 9.08 -8.15 21.15
N PHE A 795 7.97 -7.42 21.06
CA PHE A 795 6.87 -7.51 22.02
C PHE A 795 6.32 -8.95 22.12
N ILE A 796 5.88 -9.38 23.29
CA ILE A 796 5.45 -10.77 23.53
C ILE A 796 4.29 -11.21 22.61
N GLY A 797 3.36 -10.31 22.31
CA GLY A 797 2.25 -10.55 21.38
C GLY A 797 2.68 -10.71 19.92
N TRP A 798 3.90 -10.30 19.57
CA TRP A 798 4.52 -10.60 18.28
C TRP A 798 4.90 -12.09 18.17
N CYS A 799 4.96 -12.82 19.30
CA CYS A 799 5.33 -14.23 19.40
C CYS A 799 6.66 -14.56 18.68
N PRO A 800 7.80 -13.95 19.08
CA PRO A 800 9.09 -14.18 18.41
C PRO A 800 9.64 -15.60 18.55
N PHE A 801 9.18 -16.33 19.57
CA PHE A 801 9.54 -17.71 19.88
C PHE A 801 8.80 -18.77 19.03
N TRP A 802 7.74 -18.34 18.33
CA TRP A 802 7.06 -19.16 17.32
C TRP A 802 7.81 -19.10 16.02
#